data_AF-A0A3M0XYZ1-F1
#
_entry.id   AF-A0A3M0XYZ1-F1
#
_cell.length_a   1.000
_cell.length_b   1.000
_cell.length_c   1.000
_cell.angle_alpha   90.00
_cell.angle_beta   90.00
_cell.angle_gamma   90.00
#
_symmetry.space_group_name_H-M   'P 1'
#
loop_
_entity.id
_entity.type
_entity.pdbx_description
1 polymer ?
#
loop_
_entity_poly.entity_id
_entity_poly.type
_entity_poly.pdbx_seq_one_letter_code
_entity_poly.pdbx_strand_id
1 'polypeptide(L)'
;MAERPLPSTSKPAEEQAAPPERSAARFFRAAAVAALAVVLGVFAWSFWRAGQAQPPPRPAHLPPPRAAAPSFEQPPQPAPGLGGSQAPNILAEVEGGALKLYDEQGVYAEIDYKTLTPKPAGRIDLDSPSAWLLLDGGRAVRLRAERGRLTQPPGASKPESGQFEGQVRVELFTFPGGDSRSASRTEADLPPADLIVQTERVRFDLALGEIEAPGPLDAAGPGVRATLSNLVVRIDEQDRSLALLVSDGPGLFAYNFAAARRDEAADTTAPPAEQRPPSGASAPQRGDSRTPVEHFYHAQVDDAVNLRWGSRAAVADRLELWARLLDNRLPEGAIFSQLQLKEERSSANAAPSEAPSPGTSPGKEAATFEDGFVADVLARWTGPLRVEPSTRKPRQLRDDDVFLSLSAPRTGKTTLRDDAAQVRAACVSLEAGLTRGVVALVGAGDVGVTIERQGAGAAIAGRFELDLARGIGTFPGPGVVRAGLVEPGPDLPPLRREISWRGGADLLFATREGGIDLGAQAPLREAVFREGVEAREGDTLLTGGSLRALFAPATGLLARLVVEGQALLDADERGRLAADRLDVRFQPAQPLQLEEQGGGLPDVDVEPVVATAEGSVRAQRGGASLRADLAEATFGRGEGGELLVTTLNASGEVRVRTPEGAQALAHTLRADLVAQSAQLTGSPASIAQEGARVEGASISLTQQPGSMTVFGPGSLVWTPR
;
A
#
# COMPACT_ATOMS: atom_id res chain seq x y z
N MET A 1 4.82 -70.57 23.21
CA MET A 1 3.41 -70.17 23.21
C MET A 1 3.34 -68.73 23.71
N ALA A 2 2.99 -67.71 22.95
CA ALA A 2 2.73 -67.54 21.53
C ALA A 2 3.15 -66.09 21.20
N GLU A 3 3.90 -65.93 20.13
CA GLU A 3 4.33 -64.66 19.56
C GLU A 3 3.12 -63.84 19.08
N ARG A 4 3.16 -62.52 19.28
CA ARG A 4 2.28 -61.57 18.59
C ARG A 4 3.14 -60.65 17.72
N PRO A 5 2.81 -60.49 16.42
CA PRO A 5 3.65 -59.80 15.45
C PRO A 5 3.35 -58.29 15.36
N LEU A 6 4.39 -57.57 14.93
CA LEU A 6 4.40 -56.20 14.43
C LEU A 6 3.63 -56.07 13.10
N PRO A 7 2.98 -54.92 12.80
CA PRO A 7 2.69 -54.53 11.44
C PRO A 7 3.77 -53.58 10.86
N SER A 8 4.61 -54.16 9.99
CA SER A 8 4.86 -53.77 8.60
C SER A 8 4.58 -52.31 8.16
N THR A 9 5.68 -51.59 7.89
CA THR A 9 5.98 -50.79 6.68
C THR A 9 4.83 -50.17 5.88
N SER A 10 4.75 -48.84 5.89
CA SER A 10 4.24 -48.04 4.78
C SER A 10 5.37 -47.24 4.12
N LYS A 11 5.34 -47.29 2.79
CA LYS A 11 6.24 -46.72 1.77
C LYS A 11 6.48 -45.21 1.93
N PRO A 12 7.65 -44.69 1.48
CA PRO A 12 7.84 -43.27 1.27
C PRO A 12 6.96 -42.81 0.09
N ALA A 13 6.18 -41.75 0.30
CA ALA A 13 5.46 -41.11 -0.78
C ALA A 13 6.46 -40.45 -1.74
N GLU A 14 6.29 -40.83 -2.98
CA GLU A 14 7.05 -40.49 -4.17
C GLU A 14 6.87 -39.00 -4.49
N GLU A 15 8.01 -38.31 -4.58
CA GLU A 15 8.19 -36.94 -5.01
C GLU A 15 7.74 -36.79 -6.48
N GLN A 16 6.47 -36.44 -6.70
CA GLN A 16 5.99 -35.98 -8.00
C GLN A 16 6.31 -34.49 -8.16
N ALA A 17 7.45 -34.22 -8.78
CA ALA A 17 7.75 -32.94 -9.39
C ALA A 17 6.73 -32.66 -10.52
N ALA A 18 5.83 -31.71 -10.29
CA ALA A 18 5.00 -31.14 -11.35
C ALA A 18 5.88 -30.27 -12.29
N PRO A 19 5.62 -30.26 -13.60
CA PRO A 19 6.39 -29.47 -14.55
C PRO A 19 6.12 -27.96 -14.36
N PRO A 20 7.06 -27.07 -14.75
CA PRO A 20 6.81 -25.63 -14.75
C PRO A 20 5.82 -25.30 -15.86
N GLU A 21 4.53 -25.20 -15.53
CA GLU A 21 3.53 -24.70 -16.47
C GLU A 21 3.75 -23.22 -16.75
N ARG A 22 4.03 -22.96 -18.03
CA ARG A 22 4.09 -21.64 -18.66
C ARG A 22 2.66 -21.18 -18.95
N SER A 23 2.23 -20.10 -18.29
CA SER A 23 1.26 -19.10 -18.79
C SER A 23 1.18 -17.95 -17.77
N ALA A 24 1.99 -16.89 -17.84
CA ALA A 24 1.77 -15.70 -18.69
C ALA A 24 0.28 -15.29 -18.69
N ALA A 25 -0.22 -14.66 -17.61
CA ALA A 25 -0.11 -13.22 -17.34
C ALA A 25 -0.92 -12.37 -18.34
N ARG A 26 -2.18 -12.09 -17.99
CA ARG A 26 -3.19 -11.25 -18.68
C ARG A 26 -4.32 -11.00 -17.67
N PHE A 27 -4.86 -9.82 -17.33
CA PHE A 27 -4.64 -8.39 -17.57
C PHE A 27 -5.50 -7.70 -16.48
N PHE A 28 -5.12 -6.53 -15.92
CA PHE A 28 -5.95 -5.86 -14.88
C PHE A 28 -5.97 -4.33 -15.05
N ARG A 29 -7.17 -3.75 -15.28
CA ARG A 29 -7.38 -2.30 -15.49
C ARG A 29 -7.84 -1.58 -14.22
N ALA A 30 -6.89 -1.00 -13.49
CA ALA A 30 -7.11 -0.24 -12.26
C ALA A 30 -7.09 1.29 -12.46
N ALA A 31 -7.78 1.80 -13.48
CA ALA A 31 -7.91 3.23 -13.70
C ALA A 31 -9.23 3.69 -13.09
N ALA A 32 -9.29 3.97 -11.81
CA ALA A 32 -10.52 4.36 -11.12
C ALA A 32 -10.97 5.81 -11.48
N VAL A 33 -10.04 6.75 -11.30
CA VAL A 33 -10.23 8.16 -11.70
C VAL A 33 -9.97 8.35 -13.20
N ALA A 34 -9.07 7.52 -13.76
CA ALA A 34 -8.83 7.49 -15.19
C ALA A 34 -9.94 6.77 -15.97
N ALA A 35 -10.72 5.81 -15.44
CA ALA A 35 -11.87 5.23 -16.16
C ALA A 35 -13.07 6.17 -16.19
N LEU A 36 -13.32 6.96 -15.15
CA LEU A 36 -14.36 7.96 -15.21
C LEU A 36 -14.00 9.04 -16.25
N ALA A 37 -12.74 9.49 -16.24
CA ALA A 37 -12.24 10.44 -17.21
C ALA A 37 -12.05 9.85 -18.63
N VAL A 38 -11.73 8.57 -18.77
CA VAL A 38 -11.65 7.85 -20.04
C VAL A 38 -13.02 7.47 -20.55
N VAL A 39 -14.05 7.22 -19.74
CA VAL A 39 -15.38 6.89 -20.26
C VAL A 39 -16.15 8.16 -20.65
N LEU A 40 -16.06 9.23 -19.85
CA LEU A 40 -16.60 10.53 -20.25
C LEU A 40 -15.76 11.19 -21.36
N GLY A 41 -14.44 10.92 -21.35
CA GLY A 41 -13.55 11.18 -22.49
C GLY A 41 -13.91 10.33 -23.71
N VAL A 42 -14.26 9.06 -23.55
CA VAL A 42 -14.77 8.27 -24.67
C VAL A 42 -16.07 8.87 -25.18
N PHE A 43 -16.92 9.40 -24.30
CA PHE A 43 -18.19 10.05 -24.68
C PHE A 43 -18.02 11.31 -25.55
N ALA A 44 -17.11 12.26 -25.24
CA ALA A 44 -16.85 13.39 -26.16
C ALA A 44 -16.03 12.96 -27.38
N TRP A 45 -15.15 11.96 -27.24
CA TRP A 45 -14.33 11.44 -28.34
C TRP A 45 -15.21 10.80 -29.42
N SER A 46 -16.29 10.16 -28.99
CA SER A 46 -17.29 9.49 -29.82
C SER A 46 -18.06 10.42 -30.73
N PHE A 47 -18.62 11.48 -30.15
CA PHE A 47 -19.31 12.50 -30.92
C PHE A 47 -18.36 13.24 -31.88
N TRP A 48 -17.09 13.35 -31.49
CA TRP A 48 -16.11 14.11 -32.24
C TRP A 48 -15.48 13.34 -33.42
N ARG A 49 -15.15 12.05 -33.26
CA ARG A 49 -14.47 11.24 -34.29
C ARG A 49 -15.30 10.99 -35.55
N ALA A 50 -16.61 10.94 -35.38
CA ALA A 50 -17.62 11.08 -36.42
C ALA A 50 -17.43 12.26 -37.40
N GLY A 51 -16.59 13.21 -37.03
CA GLY A 51 -16.54 14.52 -37.63
C GLY A 51 -15.23 14.93 -38.29
N GLN A 52 -14.35 13.98 -38.62
CA GLN A 52 -13.15 14.24 -39.41
C GLN A 52 -13.12 13.41 -40.69
N ALA A 53 -13.55 14.05 -41.79
CA ALA A 53 -13.16 13.75 -43.16
C ALA A 53 -12.19 14.87 -43.58
N GLN A 54 -10.92 14.58 -43.80
CA GLN A 54 -10.08 15.51 -44.57
C GLN A 54 -10.51 15.36 -46.04
N PRO A 55 -10.83 16.45 -46.77
CA PRO A 55 -11.07 16.32 -48.19
C PRO A 55 -9.79 15.74 -48.84
N PRO A 56 -9.86 14.60 -49.54
CA PRO A 56 -8.67 14.04 -50.16
C PRO A 56 -8.14 15.03 -51.20
N PRO A 57 -6.81 15.15 -51.39
CA PRO A 57 -6.28 15.84 -52.54
C PRO A 57 -6.84 15.18 -53.80
N ARG A 58 -7.54 15.96 -54.65
CA ARG A 58 -8.16 15.49 -55.90
C ARG A 58 -7.17 14.62 -56.69
N PRO A 59 -7.44 13.32 -56.89
CA PRO A 59 -6.71 12.53 -57.86
C PRO A 59 -7.10 12.98 -59.28
N ALA A 60 -6.10 13.13 -60.14
CA ALA A 60 -6.31 13.34 -61.56
C ALA A 60 -6.93 12.10 -62.21
N HIS A 61 -7.91 12.36 -63.08
CA HIS A 61 -8.62 11.46 -64.01
C HIS A 61 -8.15 10.00 -64.14
N LEU A 62 -9.07 9.07 -63.90
CA LEU A 62 -9.10 7.74 -64.51
C LEU A 62 -10.49 7.45 -65.12
N PRO A 63 -10.58 6.68 -66.21
CA PRO A 63 -11.81 6.42 -66.96
C PRO A 63 -12.71 5.35 -66.29
N PRO A 64 -14.03 5.33 -66.55
CA PRO A 64 -14.97 4.45 -65.87
C PRO A 64 -14.90 2.99 -66.38
N PRO A 65 -14.97 1.98 -65.50
CA PRO A 65 -15.22 0.61 -65.90
C PRO A 65 -16.71 0.33 -66.18
N ARG A 66 -16.94 -0.61 -67.10
CA ARG A 66 -18.23 -1.08 -67.63
C ARG A 66 -19.10 -1.79 -66.59
N ALA A 67 -20.41 -1.60 -66.75
CA ALA A 67 -21.49 -2.16 -65.95
C ALA A 67 -21.64 -3.69 -66.04
N ALA A 68 -22.02 -4.30 -64.92
CA ALA A 68 -22.72 -5.58 -64.81
C ALA A 68 -24.02 -5.37 -64.02
N ALA A 69 -25.07 -6.08 -64.42
CA ALA A 69 -26.47 -5.90 -64.00
C ALA A 69 -26.80 -6.49 -62.61
N PRO A 70 -27.94 -6.13 -61.99
CA PRO A 70 -28.12 -6.10 -60.53
C PRO A 70 -28.87 -7.31 -59.96
N SER A 71 -28.80 -7.50 -58.64
CA SER A 71 -29.77 -8.26 -57.84
C SER A 71 -29.95 -7.60 -56.46
N PHE A 72 -31.24 -7.44 -56.10
CA PHE A 72 -31.93 -6.94 -54.89
C PHE A 72 -31.15 -7.02 -53.56
N GLU A 73 -31.17 -6.09 -52.60
CA GLU A 73 -32.07 -4.98 -52.24
C GLU A 73 -31.25 -3.70 -52.04
N GLN A 74 -31.65 -2.60 -52.68
CA GLN A 74 -31.00 -1.29 -52.60
C GLN A 74 -31.95 -0.33 -51.85
N PRO A 75 -31.51 0.40 -50.80
CA PRO A 75 -32.26 1.57 -50.34
C PRO A 75 -32.38 2.57 -51.50
N PRO A 76 -33.46 3.37 -51.58
CA PRO A 76 -33.74 4.21 -52.74
C PRO A 76 -32.53 5.07 -53.11
N GLN A 77 -31.97 4.84 -54.30
CA GLN A 77 -30.90 5.69 -54.82
C GLN A 77 -31.43 7.11 -55.03
N PRO A 78 -30.76 8.15 -54.49
CA PRO A 78 -31.03 9.52 -54.91
C PRO A 78 -30.67 9.71 -56.38
N ALA A 79 -31.50 10.46 -57.11
CA ALA A 79 -31.33 10.72 -58.53
C ALA A 79 -29.91 11.25 -58.87
N PRO A 80 -29.30 10.81 -59.98
CA PRO A 80 -27.95 11.22 -60.35
C PRO A 80 -27.98 12.64 -60.91
N GLY A 81 -27.62 13.61 -60.07
CA GLY A 81 -27.42 15.00 -60.52
C GLY A 81 -27.71 16.02 -59.44
N LEU A 82 -26.89 16.03 -58.38
CA LEU A 82 -26.56 17.18 -57.53
C LEU A 82 -25.59 16.68 -56.45
N GLY A 83 -24.29 16.81 -56.73
CA GLY A 83 -23.23 16.61 -55.74
C GLY A 83 -23.25 17.74 -54.73
N GLY A 84 -24.09 17.58 -53.72
CA GLY A 84 -24.17 18.44 -52.55
C GLY A 84 -24.99 17.69 -51.53
N SER A 85 -24.43 17.50 -50.33
CA SER A 85 -25.14 17.02 -49.15
C SER A 85 -26.37 17.91 -48.93
N GLN A 86 -27.50 17.57 -49.56
CA GLN A 86 -28.78 18.15 -49.21
C GLN A 86 -29.15 17.53 -47.88
N ALA A 87 -28.76 18.21 -46.79
CA ALA A 87 -29.50 18.10 -45.56
C ALA A 87 -30.99 18.26 -45.96
N PRO A 88 -31.86 17.30 -45.64
CA PRO A 88 -33.28 17.48 -45.91
C PRO A 88 -33.68 18.82 -45.30
N ASN A 89 -34.21 19.73 -46.11
CA ASN A 89 -34.90 20.91 -45.60
C ASN A 89 -36.17 20.39 -44.92
N ILE A 90 -36.02 19.83 -43.72
CA ILE A 90 -37.12 19.45 -42.86
C ILE A 90 -37.73 20.78 -42.41
N LEU A 91 -38.78 21.20 -43.11
CA LEU A 91 -39.49 22.46 -42.84
C LEU A 91 -40.75 22.22 -41.98
N ALA A 92 -41.04 20.98 -41.61
CA ALA A 92 -42.21 20.59 -40.84
C ALA A 92 -41.81 19.68 -39.66
N GLU A 93 -42.63 19.70 -38.61
CA GLU A 93 -42.53 18.75 -37.51
C GLU A 93 -42.71 17.31 -38.03
N VAL A 94 -41.87 16.40 -37.57
CA VAL A 94 -41.91 14.98 -37.95
C VAL A 94 -42.19 14.15 -36.71
N GLU A 95 -43.28 13.39 -36.73
CA GLU A 95 -43.64 12.42 -35.69
C GLU A 95 -43.08 11.04 -36.03
N GLY A 96 -42.28 10.48 -35.12
CA GLY A 96 -41.62 9.18 -35.23
C GLY A 96 -40.55 9.13 -36.32
N GLY A 97 -39.30 8.86 -35.94
CA GLY A 97 -38.25 8.68 -36.94
C GLY A 97 -36.89 8.35 -36.36
N ALA A 98 -35.95 8.08 -37.27
CA ALA A 98 -34.55 7.87 -36.98
C ALA A 98 -33.69 8.79 -37.87
N LEU A 99 -32.82 9.58 -37.24
CA LEU A 99 -31.80 10.37 -37.93
C LEU A 99 -30.50 9.56 -37.97
N LYS A 100 -30.06 9.19 -39.18
CA LYS A 100 -28.77 8.51 -39.38
C LYS A 100 -27.72 9.50 -39.84
N LEU A 101 -26.61 9.55 -39.12
CA LEU A 101 -25.46 10.40 -39.41
C LEU A 101 -24.31 9.55 -39.95
N TYR A 102 -23.66 10.04 -40.99
CA TYR A 102 -22.66 9.30 -41.77
C TYR A 102 -21.30 10.00 -41.74
N ASP A 103 -20.25 9.21 -41.63
CA ASP A 103 -18.85 9.57 -41.84
C ASP A 103 -18.31 8.82 -43.08
N GLU A 104 -17.00 8.95 -43.38
CA GLU A 104 -16.36 8.23 -44.49
C GLU A 104 -16.40 6.70 -44.34
N GLN A 105 -16.60 6.21 -43.12
CA GLN A 105 -16.58 4.80 -42.76
C GLN A 105 -18.00 4.21 -42.66
N GLY A 106 -19.05 5.02 -42.86
CA GLY A 106 -20.46 4.61 -42.80
C GLY A 106 -21.26 5.33 -41.71
N VAL A 107 -22.26 4.65 -41.14
CA VAL A 107 -23.07 5.23 -40.05
C VAL A 107 -22.21 5.28 -38.79
N TYR A 108 -22.05 6.47 -38.23
CA TYR A 108 -21.40 6.65 -36.92
C TYR A 108 -22.41 6.94 -35.81
N ALA A 109 -23.60 7.44 -36.15
CA ALA A 109 -24.65 7.70 -35.18
C ALA A 109 -26.05 7.51 -35.74
N GLU A 110 -26.96 7.11 -34.86
CA GLU A 110 -28.39 6.92 -35.15
C GLU A 110 -29.20 7.49 -34.00
N ILE A 111 -30.10 8.43 -34.27
CA ILE A 111 -30.91 9.10 -33.25
C ILE A 111 -32.38 8.81 -33.53
N ASP A 112 -32.95 7.94 -32.72
CA ASP A 112 -34.39 7.69 -32.68
C ASP A 112 -35.07 8.80 -31.86
N TYR A 113 -36.23 9.26 -32.31
CA TYR A 113 -37.00 10.29 -31.62
C TYR A 113 -38.50 10.09 -31.80
N LYS A 114 -39.28 10.62 -30.85
CA LYS A 114 -40.74 10.64 -30.94
C LYS A 114 -41.25 11.80 -31.77
N THR A 115 -40.73 13.01 -31.55
CA THR A 115 -40.99 14.16 -32.43
C THR A 115 -39.70 14.92 -32.69
N LEU A 116 -39.58 15.46 -33.90
CA LEU A 116 -38.48 16.33 -34.32
C LEU A 116 -39.08 17.64 -34.85
N THR A 117 -38.77 18.74 -34.17
CA THR A 117 -39.21 20.09 -34.56
C THR A 117 -38.01 20.90 -35.03
N PRO A 118 -37.85 21.13 -36.35
CA PRO A 118 -36.82 22.01 -36.87
C PRO A 118 -37.12 23.47 -36.48
N LYS A 119 -36.08 24.21 -36.13
CA LYS A 119 -36.14 25.63 -35.77
C LYS A 119 -35.18 26.43 -36.67
N PRO A 120 -35.38 27.76 -36.80
CA PRO A 120 -34.47 28.62 -37.55
C PRO A 120 -33.01 28.50 -37.08
N ALA A 121 -32.07 28.81 -37.96
CA ALA A 121 -30.62 28.76 -37.71
C ALA A 121 -30.07 27.35 -37.39
N GLY A 122 -30.65 26.30 -37.97
CA GLY A 122 -30.12 24.93 -37.86
C GLY A 122 -30.35 24.29 -36.49
N ARG A 123 -31.29 24.80 -35.71
CA ARG A 123 -31.66 24.23 -34.41
C ARG A 123 -32.70 23.14 -34.59
N ILE A 124 -32.62 22.08 -33.79
CA ILE A 124 -33.52 20.93 -33.85
C ILE A 124 -33.94 20.59 -32.42
N ASP A 125 -35.24 20.64 -32.13
CA ASP A 125 -35.80 20.16 -30.87
C ASP A 125 -36.27 18.70 -31.05
N LEU A 126 -35.96 17.83 -30.10
CA LEU A 126 -36.28 16.40 -30.09
C LEU A 126 -37.08 16.03 -28.83
N ASP A 127 -38.15 15.25 -28.98
CA ASP A 127 -38.88 14.62 -27.87
C ASP A 127 -38.47 13.14 -27.74
N SER A 128 -38.17 12.73 -26.50
CA SER A 128 -37.73 11.39 -26.12
C SER A 128 -36.58 10.82 -26.97
N PRO A 129 -35.46 11.55 -27.18
CA PRO A 129 -34.38 11.07 -28.04
C PRO A 129 -33.66 9.85 -27.45
N SER A 130 -33.34 8.89 -28.31
CA SER A 130 -32.46 7.75 -28.06
C SER A 130 -31.37 7.72 -29.14
N ALA A 131 -30.17 8.19 -28.79
CA ALA A 131 -29.04 8.29 -29.69
C ALA A 131 -28.05 7.13 -29.47
N TRP A 132 -27.67 6.45 -30.55
CA TRP A 132 -26.56 5.53 -30.62
C TRP A 132 -25.35 6.20 -31.27
N LEU A 133 -24.18 6.03 -30.68
CA LEU A 133 -22.88 6.47 -31.19
C LEU A 133 -21.99 5.24 -31.33
N LEU A 134 -21.55 4.95 -32.55
CA LEU A 134 -20.81 3.75 -32.91
C LEU A 134 -19.32 4.06 -32.98
N LEU A 135 -18.54 3.40 -32.13
CA LEU A 135 -17.14 3.73 -31.90
C LEU A 135 -16.22 2.65 -32.42
N ASP A 136 -15.00 3.04 -32.74
CA ASP A 136 -13.94 2.10 -33.05
C ASP A 136 -13.63 1.15 -31.89
N GLY A 137 -13.16 -0.04 -32.28
CA GLY A 137 -12.80 -1.11 -31.35
C GLY A 137 -14.02 -1.80 -30.76
N GLY A 138 -15.14 -1.81 -31.48
CA GLY A 138 -16.35 -2.52 -31.08
C GLY A 138 -17.13 -1.86 -29.97
N ARG A 139 -16.89 -0.59 -29.64
CA ARG A 139 -17.64 0.09 -28.58
C ARG A 139 -18.84 0.85 -29.16
N ALA A 140 -19.87 1.03 -28.37
CA ALA A 140 -20.95 1.96 -28.69
C ALA A 140 -21.44 2.68 -27.44
N VAL A 141 -21.98 3.88 -27.62
CA VAL A 141 -22.68 4.61 -26.56
C VAL A 141 -24.14 4.78 -26.93
N ARG A 142 -25.03 4.51 -25.98
CA ARG A 142 -26.45 4.85 -26.06
C ARG A 142 -26.77 6.00 -25.12
N LEU A 143 -27.33 7.08 -25.62
CA LEU A 143 -27.88 8.18 -24.83
C LEU A 143 -29.40 8.18 -24.93
N ARG A 144 -30.10 8.25 -23.80
CA ARG A 144 -31.55 8.45 -23.70
C ARG A 144 -31.84 9.70 -22.89
N ALA A 145 -32.85 10.46 -23.27
CA ALA A 145 -33.34 11.62 -22.50
C ALA A 145 -34.82 11.86 -22.78
N GLU A 146 -35.47 12.70 -21.96
CA GLU A 146 -36.85 13.15 -22.24
C GLU A 146 -36.88 14.20 -23.35
N ARG A 147 -35.88 15.08 -23.42
CA ARG A 147 -35.79 16.15 -24.42
C ARG A 147 -34.37 16.30 -24.94
N GLY A 148 -34.25 16.65 -26.22
CA GLY A 148 -33.00 17.00 -26.86
C GLY A 148 -33.10 18.31 -27.63
N ARG A 149 -32.02 19.07 -27.67
CA ARG A 149 -31.86 20.26 -28.52
C ARG A 149 -30.51 20.19 -29.19
N LEU A 150 -30.49 20.17 -30.51
CA LEU A 150 -29.25 20.10 -31.30
C LEU A 150 -29.09 21.39 -32.10
N THR A 151 -27.85 21.84 -32.29
CA THR A 151 -27.50 22.92 -33.22
C THR A 151 -26.60 22.34 -34.30
N GLN A 152 -27.09 22.36 -35.53
CA GLN A 152 -26.39 21.88 -36.71
C GLN A 152 -26.36 23.02 -37.74
N PRO A 153 -25.22 23.72 -37.90
CA PRO A 153 -25.10 24.80 -38.88
C PRO A 153 -25.49 24.34 -40.29
N PRO A 154 -26.04 25.22 -41.13
CA PRO A 154 -26.39 24.87 -42.50
C PRO A 154 -25.19 24.29 -43.26
N GLY A 155 -25.37 23.09 -43.83
CA GLY A 155 -24.32 22.40 -44.58
C GLY A 155 -23.36 21.56 -43.73
N ALA A 156 -23.43 21.61 -42.40
CA ALA A 156 -22.69 20.69 -41.54
C ALA A 156 -23.31 19.29 -41.62
N SER A 157 -22.47 18.26 -41.70
CA SER A 157 -22.91 16.85 -41.67
C SER A 157 -23.21 16.35 -40.26
N LYS A 158 -22.81 17.11 -39.23
CA LYS A 158 -22.92 16.77 -37.81
C LYS A 158 -23.44 17.96 -36.99
N PRO A 159 -24.16 17.72 -35.89
CA PRO A 159 -24.41 18.76 -34.88
C PRO A 159 -23.09 19.31 -34.35
N GLU A 160 -22.99 20.63 -34.18
CA GLU A 160 -21.84 21.29 -33.55
C GLU A 160 -21.96 21.27 -32.04
N SER A 161 -23.17 21.47 -31.52
CA SER A 161 -23.48 21.44 -30.10
C SER A 161 -24.88 20.87 -29.84
N GLY A 162 -25.12 20.47 -28.60
CA GLY A 162 -26.44 20.03 -28.19
C GLY A 162 -26.62 19.95 -26.68
N GLN A 163 -27.87 19.75 -26.28
CA GLN A 163 -28.31 19.67 -24.90
C GLN A 163 -29.40 18.62 -24.78
N PHE A 164 -29.25 17.70 -23.83
CA PHE A 164 -30.23 16.70 -23.47
C PHE A 164 -30.70 16.95 -22.03
N GLU A 165 -31.99 16.82 -21.77
CA GLU A 165 -32.62 17.14 -20.48
C GLU A 165 -33.67 16.09 -20.09
N GLY A 166 -33.80 15.86 -18.79
CA GLY A 166 -34.77 14.95 -18.17
C GLY A 166 -34.28 13.51 -18.19
N GLN A 167 -33.91 13.01 -17.01
CA GLN A 167 -33.44 11.63 -16.79
C GLN A 167 -32.44 11.15 -17.85
N VAL A 168 -31.43 11.96 -18.14
CA VAL A 168 -30.41 11.64 -19.14
C VAL A 168 -29.65 10.41 -18.68
N ARG A 169 -29.69 9.36 -19.49
CA ARG A 169 -29.01 8.09 -19.24
C ARG A 169 -28.08 7.77 -20.40
N VAL A 170 -26.79 7.62 -20.08
CA VAL A 170 -25.73 7.29 -21.05
C VAL A 170 -25.19 5.91 -20.71
N GLU A 171 -25.13 5.02 -21.69
CA GLU A 171 -24.72 3.63 -21.50
C GLU A 171 -23.61 3.29 -22.50
N LEU A 172 -22.47 2.82 -21.99
CA LEU A 172 -21.35 2.35 -22.79
C LEU A 172 -21.44 0.83 -22.93
N PHE A 173 -21.28 0.34 -24.15
CA PHE A 173 -21.26 -1.08 -24.48
C PHE A 173 -19.96 -1.43 -25.21
N THR A 174 -19.43 -2.62 -24.94
CA THR A 174 -18.38 -3.26 -25.72
C THR A 174 -18.95 -4.50 -26.39
N PHE A 175 -18.92 -4.53 -27.72
CA PHE A 175 -19.41 -5.64 -28.51
C PHE A 175 -18.27 -6.64 -28.79
N PRO A 176 -18.48 -7.93 -28.49
CA PRO A 176 -17.52 -8.96 -28.85
C PRO A 176 -17.37 -9.03 -30.38
N GLY A 177 -16.12 -9.06 -30.87
CA GLY A 177 -15.81 -9.09 -32.30
C GLY A 177 -15.35 -7.76 -32.91
N GLY A 178 -15.38 -6.65 -32.15
CA GLY A 178 -14.68 -5.42 -32.52
C GLY A 178 -15.36 -4.53 -33.57
N ASP A 179 -16.53 -4.92 -34.08
CA ASP A 179 -17.33 -4.11 -35.01
C ASP A 179 -18.72 -3.81 -34.42
N SER A 180 -18.86 -2.63 -33.83
CA SER A 180 -20.13 -2.13 -33.30
C SER A 180 -21.09 -1.68 -34.41
N ARG A 181 -20.60 -1.45 -35.64
CA ARG A 181 -21.42 -0.95 -36.75
C ARG A 181 -22.33 -2.03 -37.34
N SER A 182 -21.94 -3.29 -37.21
CA SER A 182 -22.67 -4.45 -37.73
C SER A 182 -23.50 -5.19 -36.66
N ALA A 183 -23.36 -4.83 -35.38
CA ALA A 183 -24.05 -5.52 -34.28
C ALA A 183 -25.57 -5.30 -34.33
N SER A 184 -26.35 -6.35 -34.00
CA SER A 184 -27.78 -6.21 -33.73
C SER A 184 -27.96 -5.31 -32.51
N ARG A 185 -28.78 -4.26 -32.66
CA ARG A 185 -29.03 -3.24 -31.62
C ARG A 185 -30.42 -3.37 -31.00
N THR A 186 -31.03 -4.55 -31.13
CA THR A 186 -32.28 -4.84 -30.42
C THR A 186 -31.98 -4.95 -28.93
N GLU A 187 -32.90 -4.48 -28.07
CA GLU A 187 -32.68 -4.45 -26.63
C GLU A 187 -32.44 -5.84 -26.02
N ALA A 188 -32.91 -6.90 -26.68
CA ALA A 188 -32.68 -8.29 -26.29
C ALA A 188 -31.26 -8.80 -26.58
N ASP A 189 -30.56 -8.19 -27.54
CA ASP A 189 -29.23 -8.64 -28.00
C ASP A 189 -28.08 -7.81 -27.40
N LEU A 190 -28.40 -6.76 -26.62
CA LEU A 190 -27.37 -5.89 -26.05
C LEU A 190 -26.60 -6.61 -24.94
N PRO A 191 -25.26 -6.54 -24.94
CA PRO A 191 -24.49 -6.96 -23.78
C PRO A 191 -24.83 -6.05 -22.58
N PRO A 192 -24.53 -6.48 -21.35
CA PRO A 192 -24.54 -5.58 -20.20
C PRO A 192 -23.72 -4.32 -20.50
N ALA A 193 -24.22 -3.17 -20.06
CA ALA A 193 -23.48 -1.92 -20.21
C ALA A 193 -22.23 -1.94 -19.32
N ASP A 194 -21.06 -1.65 -19.89
CA ASP A 194 -19.79 -1.49 -19.18
C ASP A 194 -19.80 -0.29 -18.23
N LEU A 195 -20.59 0.74 -18.59
CA LEU A 195 -20.83 1.89 -17.74
C LEU A 195 -22.21 2.47 -18.04
N ILE A 196 -22.93 2.83 -16.98
CA ILE A 196 -24.17 3.58 -17.00
C ILE A 196 -23.91 4.89 -16.27
N VAL A 197 -24.21 6.02 -16.92
CA VAL A 197 -24.15 7.36 -16.34
C VAL A 197 -25.56 7.95 -16.34
N GLN A 198 -25.98 8.50 -15.22
CA GLN A 198 -27.29 9.12 -15.02
C GLN A 198 -27.11 10.56 -14.54
N THR A 199 -27.85 11.48 -15.14
CA THR A 199 -27.88 12.90 -14.74
C THR A 199 -29.15 13.57 -15.26
N GLU A 200 -29.47 14.78 -14.78
CA GLU A 200 -30.63 15.53 -15.24
C GLU A 200 -30.41 16.24 -16.58
N ARG A 201 -29.16 16.61 -16.87
CA ARG A 201 -28.82 17.39 -18.04
C ARG A 201 -27.41 17.08 -18.52
N VAL A 202 -27.26 16.97 -19.84
CA VAL A 202 -25.97 16.92 -20.52
C VAL A 202 -25.94 17.97 -21.61
N ARG A 203 -24.83 18.69 -21.73
CA ARG A 203 -24.54 19.62 -22.82
C ARG A 203 -23.25 19.18 -23.47
N PHE A 204 -23.15 19.35 -24.77
CA PHE A 204 -21.92 19.07 -25.50
C PHE A 204 -21.65 20.17 -26.52
N ASP A 205 -20.37 20.44 -26.75
CA ASP A 205 -19.84 21.31 -27.79
C ASP A 205 -18.69 20.57 -28.47
N LEU A 206 -18.93 20.10 -29.69
CA LEU A 206 -17.96 19.29 -30.44
C LEU A 206 -16.89 20.14 -31.11
N ALA A 207 -17.11 21.44 -31.28
CA ALA A 207 -16.09 22.35 -31.76
C ALA A 207 -15.02 22.59 -30.67
N LEU A 208 -15.43 22.57 -29.40
CA LEU A 208 -14.54 22.68 -28.24
C LEU A 208 -14.08 21.32 -27.67
N GLY A 209 -14.66 20.21 -28.14
CA GLY A 209 -14.44 18.88 -27.56
C GLY A 209 -14.91 18.79 -26.11
N GLU A 210 -15.94 19.55 -25.74
CA GLU A 210 -16.40 19.75 -24.36
C GLU A 210 -17.74 19.06 -24.11
N ILE A 211 -17.88 18.45 -22.93
CA ILE A 211 -19.14 17.95 -22.37
C ILE A 211 -19.30 18.53 -20.98
N GLU A 212 -20.50 19.03 -20.70
CA GLU A 212 -20.91 19.49 -19.37
C GLU A 212 -22.10 18.64 -18.89
N ALA A 213 -22.07 18.21 -17.63
CA ALA A 213 -23.21 17.65 -16.93
C ALA A 213 -23.45 18.48 -15.66
N PRO A 214 -24.24 19.58 -15.76
CA PRO A 214 -24.52 20.42 -14.61
C PRO A 214 -25.44 19.70 -13.61
N GLY A 215 -25.14 19.84 -12.31
CA GLY A 215 -25.85 19.12 -11.25
C GLY A 215 -25.22 17.76 -10.92
N PRO A 216 -25.95 16.91 -10.18
CA PRO A 216 -25.45 15.60 -9.78
C PRO A 216 -25.37 14.64 -10.98
N LEU A 217 -24.35 13.79 -10.95
CA LEU A 217 -24.11 12.74 -11.93
C LEU A 217 -23.71 11.47 -11.19
N ASP A 218 -24.42 10.38 -11.46
CA ASP A 218 -24.11 9.06 -10.95
C ASP A 218 -23.60 8.18 -12.08
N ALA A 219 -22.48 7.52 -11.87
CA ALA A 219 -21.88 6.57 -12.80
C ALA A 219 -21.73 5.22 -12.11
N ALA A 220 -22.13 4.15 -12.79
CA ALA A 220 -22.06 2.78 -12.29
C ALA A 220 -21.63 1.83 -13.40
N GLY A 221 -20.71 0.92 -13.11
CA GLY A 221 -20.26 -0.13 -14.02
C GLY A 221 -19.76 -1.35 -13.25
N PRO A 222 -19.29 -2.39 -13.95
CA PRO A 222 -18.78 -3.59 -13.32
C PRO A 222 -17.54 -3.31 -12.47
N GLY A 223 -17.76 -3.19 -11.16
CA GLY A 223 -16.71 -2.88 -10.19
C GLY A 223 -16.38 -1.40 -10.02
N VAL A 224 -17.15 -0.47 -10.59
CA VAL A 224 -16.93 0.96 -10.38
C VAL A 224 -18.24 1.70 -10.09
N ARG A 225 -18.17 2.66 -9.17
CA ARG A 225 -19.21 3.66 -8.96
C ARG A 225 -18.59 5.02 -8.72
N ALA A 226 -19.25 6.05 -9.20
CA ALA A 226 -18.89 7.41 -8.88
C ALA A 226 -20.14 8.28 -8.79
N THR A 227 -20.12 9.23 -7.86
CA THR A 227 -21.07 10.35 -7.81
C THR A 227 -20.25 11.62 -7.92
N LEU A 228 -20.58 12.46 -8.90
CA LEU A 228 -19.93 13.74 -9.16
C LEU A 228 -20.97 14.86 -9.23
N SER A 229 -20.50 16.10 -9.14
CA SER A 229 -21.33 17.29 -9.32
C SER A 229 -20.70 18.23 -10.34
N ASN A 230 -21.53 18.85 -11.19
CA ASN A 230 -21.12 19.89 -12.14
C ASN A 230 -19.90 19.47 -12.97
N LEU A 231 -20.01 18.31 -13.61
CA LEU A 231 -18.91 17.73 -14.36
C LEU A 231 -18.68 18.51 -15.66
N VAL A 232 -17.42 18.81 -15.97
CA VAL A 232 -16.94 19.31 -17.26
C VAL A 232 -15.82 18.40 -17.75
N VAL A 233 -15.93 17.93 -18.99
CA VAL A 233 -14.92 17.08 -19.64
C VAL A 233 -14.53 17.71 -20.96
N ARG A 234 -13.22 17.84 -21.20
CA ARG A 234 -12.64 18.29 -22.46
C ARG A 234 -11.71 17.24 -23.03
N ILE A 235 -11.68 17.17 -24.34
CA ILE A 235 -10.90 16.18 -25.08
C ILE A 235 -10.05 16.89 -26.11
N ASP A 236 -8.81 16.43 -26.20
CA ASP A 236 -7.94 16.82 -27.29
C ASP A 236 -8.27 15.99 -28.53
N GLU A 237 -8.75 16.65 -29.59
CA GLU A 237 -8.97 16.06 -30.92
C GLU A 237 -7.75 15.27 -31.39
N GLN A 238 -6.61 15.95 -31.41
CA GLN A 238 -5.44 15.54 -32.16
C GLN A 238 -4.82 14.31 -31.51
N ASP A 239 -4.76 14.32 -30.20
CA ASP A 239 -4.14 13.26 -29.40
C ASP A 239 -5.14 12.19 -28.94
N ARG A 240 -6.44 12.40 -29.19
CA ARG A 240 -7.53 11.49 -28.78
C ARG A 240 -7.46 11.14 -27.29
N SER A 241 -7.14 12.13 -26.48
CA SER A 241 -6.87 11.96 -25.06
C SER A 241 -7.69 12.96 -24.24
N LEU A 242 -7.92 12.63 -22.98
CA LEU A 242 -8.55 13.56 -22.05
C LEU A 242 -7.66 14.80 -21.89
N ALA A 243 -8.20 15.98 -22.22
CA ALA A 243 -7.55 17.27 -22.04
C ALA A 243 -7.83 17.86 -20.65
N LEU A 244 -9.04 17.67 -20.12
CA LEU A 244 -9.45 18.15 -18.80
C LEU A 244 -10.67 17.37 -18.30
N LEU A 245 -10.69 17.00 -17.03
CA LEU A 245 -11.92 16.67 -16.31
C LEU A 245 -11.98 17.55 -15.07
N VAL A 246 -13.10 18.22 -14.84
CA VAL A 246 -13.37 18.98 -13.62
C VAL A 246 -14.73 18.57 -13.09
N SER A 247 -14.85 18.42 -11.78
CA SER A 247 -16.13 18.32 -11.08
C SER A 247 -16.10 19.30 -9.92
N ASP A 248 -17.07 20.20 -9.89
CA ASP A 248 -17.19 21.19 -8.82
C ASP A 248 -18.15 20.67 -7.74
N GLY A 249 -17.61 20.42 -6.55
CA GLY A 249 -18.36 20.05 -5.36
C GLY A 249 -18.12 18.62 -4.89
N PRO A 250 -18.98 18.11 -3.97
CA PRO A 250 -18.74 16.83 -3.32
C PRO A 250 -18.78 15.69 -4.33
N GLY A 251 -17.93 14.69 -4.06
CA GLY A 251 -17.88 13.49 -4.88
C GLY A 251 -17.60 12.24 -4.06
N LEU A 252 -17.97 11.13 -4.68
CA LEU A 252 -17.74 9.79 -4.18
C LEU A 252 -17.17 8.97 -5.34
N PHE A 253 -16.18 8.16 -5.02
CA PHE A 253 -15.64 7.16 -5.93
C PHE A 253 -15.52 5.83 -5.19
N ALA A 254 -16.00 4.76 -5.78
CA ALA A 254 -15.93 3.42 -5.22
C ALA A 254 -15.50 2.40 -6.28
N TYR A 255 -14.63 1.49 -5.89
CA TYR A 255 -14.10 0.46 -6.78
C TYR A 255 -14.06 -0.90 -6.11
N ASN A 256 -14.43 -1.94 -6.84
CA ASN A 256 -14.37 -3.34 -6.44
C ASN A 256 -13.51 -4.10 -7.46
N PHE A 257 -12.37 -4.59 -7.00
CA PHE A 257 -11.40 -5.31 -7.83
C PHE A 257 -12.01 -6.61 -8.37
N ALA A 258 -12.70 -7.37 -7.53
CA ALA A 258 -13.22 -8.68 -7.92
C ALA A 258 -14.31 -8.58 -9.01
N ALA A 259 -15.20 -7.61 -8.90
CA ALA A 259 -16.25 -7.35 -9.89
C ALA A 259 -15.64 -6.91 -11.23
N ALA A 260 -14.67 -5.98 -11.21
CA ALA A 260 -13.98 -5.55 -12.42
C ALA A 260 -13.25 -6.71 -13.13
N ARG A 261 -12.75 -7.70 -12.38
CA ARG A 261 -12.07 -8.88 -12.93
C ARG A 261 -12.99 -9.89 -13.58
N ARG A 262 -14.19 -10.11 -13.02
CA ARG A 262 -15.14 -11.12 -13.55
C ARG A 262 -15.57 -10.77 -14.97
N ASP A 263 -15.80 -9.50 -15.22
CA ASP A 263 -16.23 -9.01 -16.52
C ASP A 263 -15.12 -9.14 -17.58
N GLU A 264 -13.86 -8.88 -17.20
CA GLU A 264 -12.72 -9.09 -18.10
C GLU A 264 -12.46 -10.58 -18.39
N ALA A 265 -12.65 -11.45 -17.39
CA ALA A 265 -12.55 -12.89 -17.59
C ALA A 265 -13.65 -13.39 -18.54
N ALA A 266 -14.88 -12.89 -18.40
CA ALA A 266 -16.01 -13.25 -19.25
C ALA A 266 -15.73 -12.94 -20.74
N ASP A 267 -15.12 -11.80 -21.04
CA ASP A 267 -14.72 -11.39 -22.40
C ASP A 267 -13.66 -12.31 -23.03
N THR A 268 -12.82 -12.94 -22.21
CA THR A 268 -11.72 -13.79 -22.69
C THR A 268 -12.15 -15.25 -22.90
N THR A 269 -13.26 -15.68 -22.31
CA THR A 269 -13.79 -17.06 -22.38
C THR A 269 -14.55 -17.41 -23.66
N ALA A 270 -14.35 -16.68 -24.77
CA ALA A 270 -14.78 -17.17 -26.07
C ALA A 270 -14.24 -18.60 -26.26
N PRO A 271 -15.10 -19.61 -26.48
CA PRO A 271 -14.68 -21.01 -26.51
C PRO A 271 -13.53 -21.15 -27.49
N PRO A 272 -12.42 -21.81 -27.11
CA PRO A 272 -11.26 -21.96 -27.99
C PRO A 272 -11.77 -22.54 -29.29
N ALA A 273 -11.74 -21.73 -30.35
CA ALA A 273 -12.20 -22.14 -31.66
C ALA A 273 -11.54 -23.47 -31.96
N GLU A 274 -12.37 -24.50 -32.14
CA GLU A 274 -11.99 -25.90 -32.28
C GLU A 274 -10.71 -25.99 -33.13
N GLN A 275 -9.59 -26.27 -32.46
CA GLN A 275 -8.27 -26.22 -33.07
C GLN A 275 -8.22 -27.27 -34.16
N ARG A 276 -8.51 -26.86 -35.40
CA ARG A 276 -8.19 -27.67 -36.56
C ARG A 276 -6.70 -27.99 -36.49
N PRO A 277 -6.31 -29.27 -36.62
CA PRO A 277 -4.92 -29.67 -36.51
C PRO A 277 -4.05 -28.86 -37.49
N PRO A 278 -2.89 -28.36 -37.04
CA PRO A 278 -2.05 -27.46 -37.83
C PRO A 278 -1.41 -28.24 -38.99
N SER A 279 -2.04 -28.18 -40.15
CA SER A 279 -1.45 -28.64 -41.40
C SER A 279 -0.84 -27.44 -42.13
N GLY A 280 0.44 -27.20 -41.87
CA GLY A 280 1.23 -26.16 -42.54
C GLY A 280 2.11 -25.37 -41.58
N ALA A 281 3.41 -25.36 -41.83
CA ALA A 281 4.38 -24.55 -41.11
C ALA A 281 4.06 -23.06 -41.29
N SER A 282 3.37 -22.47 -40.31
CA SER A 282 3.13 -21.02 -40.28
C SER A 282 4.44 -20.30 -40.04
N ALA A 283 4.85 -19.49 -41.02
CA ALA A 283 5.92 -18.53 -40.87
C ALA A 283 5.69 -17.66 -39.61
N PRO A 284 6.74 -17.27 -38.88
CA PRO A 284 6.60 -16.45 -37.68
C PRO A 284 5.80 -15.20 -38.04
N GLN A 285 4.58 -15.09 -37.48
CA GLN A 285 3.78 -13.89 -37.57
C GLN A 285 4.65 -12.76 -37.03
N ARG A 286 5.03 -11.82 -37.91
CA ARG A 286 5.67 -10.58 -37.52
C ARG A 286 4.66 -9.85 -36.65
N GLY A 287 4.80 -9.98 -35.33
CA GLY A 287 4.02 -9.20 -34.39
C GLY A 287 4.21 -7.74 -34.73
N ASP A 288 3.13 -7.04 -35.02
CA ASP A 288 3.13 -5.58 -35.16
C ASP A 288 3.67 -5.00 -33.85
N SER A 289 4.95 -4.67 -33.83
CA SER A 289 5.62 -3.98 -32.73
C SER A 289 5.24 -2.51 -32.77
N ARG A 290 3.94 -2.23 -32.61
CA ARG A 290 3.49 -0.85 -32.42
C ARG A 290 4.02 -0.42 -31.05
N THR A 291 4.86 0.61 -31.03
CA THR A 291 5.28 1.25 -29.78
C THR A 291 4.03 1.72 -29.04
N PRO A 292 3.79 1.26 -27.80
CA PRO A 292 2.65 1.70 -27.01
C PRO A 292 2.64 3.21 -26.86
N VAL A 293 1.47 3.84 -26.98
CA VAL A 293 1.32 5.28 -26.78
C VAL A 293 1.28 5.56 -25.28
N GLU A 294 2.20 6.40 -24.79
CA GLU A 294 2.26 6.76 -23.37
C GLU A 294 1.45 8.02 -23.08
N HIS A 295 0.63 7.98 -22.03
CA HIS A 295 -0.06 9.15 -21.50
C HIS A 295 0.23 9.29 -20.02
N PHE A 296 0.37 10.53 -19.54
CA PHE A 296 0.53 10.84 -18.13
C PHE A 296 -0.63 11.70 -17.66
N TYR A 297 -1.19 11.37 -16.51
CA TYR A 297 -2.30 12.09 -15.91
C TYR A 297 -1.96 12.53 -14.49
N HIS A 298 -2.46 13.70 -14.12
CA HIS A 298 -2.48 14.21 -12.76
C HIS A 298 -3.92 14.47 -12.35
N ALA A 299 -4.38 13.78 -11.30
CA ALA A 299 -5.66 14.03 -10.67
C ALA A 299 -5.45 14.68 -9.31
N GLN A 300 -6.19 15.73 -9.03
CA GLN A 300 -6.19 16.46 -7.77
C GLN A 300 -7.61 16.53 -7.22
N VAL A 301 -7.76 16.23 -5.94
CA VAL A 301 -9.00 16.37 -5.18
C VAL A 301 -8.72 17.24 -3.97
N ASP A 302 -9.56 18.25 -3.75
CA ASP A 302 -9.47 19.14 -2.60
C ASP A 302 -10.67 18.96 -1.64
N ASP A 303 -10.47 19.41 -0.41
CA ASP A 303 -11.38 19.48 0.71
C ASP A 303 -11.93 18.16 1.27
N ALA A 304 -11.59 17.90 2.54
CA ALA A 304 -12.14 16.81 3.37
C ALA A 304 -12.08 15.44 2.68
N VAL A 305 -10.90 15.08 2.16
CA VAL A 305 -10.68 13.80 1.51
C VAL A 305 -10.67 12.68 2.56
N ASN A 306 -11.52 11.67 2.36
CA ASN A 306 -11.54 10.43 3.11
C ASN A 306 -11.35 9.27 2.14
N LEU A 307 -10.23 8.59 2.25
CA LEU A 307 -9.85 7.44 1.44
C LEU A 307 -9.87 6.19 2.30
N ARG A 308 -10.60 5.15 1.90
CA ARG A 308 -10.62 3.83 2.53
C ARG A 308 -10.21 2.76 1.54
N TRP A 309 -9.40 1.81 1.99
CA TRP A 309 -9.00 0.64 1.20
C TRP A 309 -8.80 -0.57 2.13
N GLY A 310 -9.71 -1.55 2.03
CA GLY A 310 -9.76 -2.68 2.96
C GLY A 310 -9.93 -2.24 4.43
N SER A 311 -9.00 -2.65 5.30
CA SER A 311 -8.96 -2.25 6.72
C SER A 311 -8.36 -0.87 6.98
N ARG A 312 -7.91 -0.19 5.92
CA ARG A 312 -7.15 1.06 6.02
C ARG A 312 -8.02 2.25 5.67
N ALA A 313 -7.76 3.37 6.32
CA ALA A 313 -8.40 4.64 6.08
C ALA A 313 -7.39 5.78 6.22
N ALA A 314 -7.50 6.80 5.37
CA ALA A 314 -6.77 8.04 5.49
C ALA A 314 -7.69 9.25 5.34
N VAL A 315 -7.40 10.29 6.10
CA VAL A 315 -8.12 11.57 6.05
C VAL A 315 -7.12 12.70 5.82
N ALA A 316 -7.39 13.54 4.83
CA ALA A 316 -6.53 14.63 4.38
C ALA A 316 -7.35 15.82 3.85
N ASP A 317 -6.71 16.97 3.59
CA ASP A 317 -7.36 18.07 2.87
C ASP A 317 -7.26 17.91 1.36
N ARG A 318 -6.20 17.25 0.87
CA ARG A 318 -5.90 17.13 -0.54
C ARG A 318 -5.40 15.73 -0.86
N LEU A 319 -5.84 15.21 -2.01
CA LEU A 319 -5.30 14.02 -2.66
C LEU A 319 -4.78 14.41 -4.03
N GLU A 320 -3.55 14.03 -4.33
CA GLU A 320 -2.95 14.11 -5.66
C GLU A 320 -2.58 12.70 -6.12
N LEU A 321 -2.86 12.38 -7.39
CA LEU A 321 -2.58 11.09 -8.00
C LEU A 321 -1.95 11.33 -9.37
N TRP A 322 -0.78 10.76 -9.58
CA TRP A 322 -0.13 10.70 -10.89
C TRP A 322 -0.21 9.28 -11.42
N ALA A 323 -0.55 9.13 -12.69
CA ALA A 323 -0.61 7.82 -13.35
C ALA A 323 -0.02 7.88 -14.75
N ARG A 324 0.75 6.85 -15.12
CA ARG A 324 1.19 6.56 -16.48
C ARG A 324 0.28 5.50 -17.08
N LEU A 325 -0.25 5.77 -18.25
CA LEU A 325 -1.02 4.84 -19.05
C LEU A 325 -0.26 4.48 -20.32
N LEU A 326 -0.32 3.21 -20.72
CA LEU A 326 0.14 2.68 -21.99
C LEU A 326 -1.11 2.25 -22.78
N ASP A 327 -1.32 2.83 -23.96
CA ASP A 327 -2.51 2.61 -24.78
C ASP A 327 -3.82 2.76 -23.97
N ASN A 328 -3.89 3.81 -23.14
CA ASN A 328 -4.98 4.13 -22.22
C ASN A 328 -5.27 3.04 -21.17
N ARG A 329 -4.26 2.25 -20.79
CA ARG A 329 -4.34 1.23 -19.73
C ARG A 329 -3.18 1.41 -18.76
N LEU A 330 -3.40 1.08 -17.49
CA LEU A 330 -2.27 0.98 -16.57
C LEU A 330 -1.34 -0.17 -17.00
N PRO A 331 -0.01 0.03 -16.93
CA PRO A 331 0.95 -1.05 -17.11
C PRO A 331 0.68 -2.24 -16.18
N GLU A 332 1.04 -3.44 -16.63
CA GLU A 332 1.03 -4.62 -15.77
C GLU A 332 2.01 -4.42 -14.60
N GLY A 333 1.58 -4.71 -13.38
CA GLY A 333 2.40 -4.49 -12.19
C GLY A 333 2.49 -3.03 -11.72
N ALA A 334 1.74 -2.10 -12.35
CA ALA A 334 1.73 -0.69 -11.94
C ALA A 334 1.29 -0.47 -10.47
N ILE A 335 0.58 -1.44 -9.88
CA ILE A 335 0.21 -1.45 -8.46
C ILE A 335 0.79 -2.72 -7.82
N PHE A 336 1.61 -2.53 -6.80
CA PHE A 336 2.27 -3.57 -6.03
C PHE A 336 1.25 -4.59 -5.50
N SER A 337 1.51 -5.87 -5.77
CA SER A 337 0.55 -6.95 -5.56
C SER A 337 0.09 -7.11 -4.11
N GLN A 338 0.91 -6.76 -3.11
CA GLN A 338 0.48 -6.81 -1.71
C GLN A 338 -0.38 -5.62 -1.26
N LEU A 339 -0.35 -4.52 -2.01
CA LEU A 339 -1.34 -3.46 -1.83
C LEU A 339 -2.70 -3.89 -2.39
N GLN A 340 -2.72 -4.89 -3.28
CA GLN A 340 -3.95 -5.54 -3.68
C GLN A 340 -4.40 -6.42 -2.51
N LEU A 341 -5.56 -6.08 -1.95
CA LEU A 341 -6.16 -6.83 -0.86
C LEU A 341 -6.22 -8.30 -1.29
N LYS A 342 -5.37 -9.14 -0.68
CA LYS A 342 -5.52 -10.58 -0.78
C LYS A 342 -6.85 -10.84 -0.10
N GLU A 343 -7.91 -11.04 -0.90
CA GLU A 343 -9.24 -11.40 -0.42
C GLU A 343 -9.06 -12.59 0.52
N GLU A 344 -9.02 -12.31 1.82
CA GLU A 344 -9.14 -13.35 2.81
C GLU A 344 -10.54 -13.91 2.58
N ARG A 345 -10.60 -15.05 1.88
CA ARG A 345 -11.81 -15.85 1.59
C ARG A 345 -12.52 -16.35 2.86
N SER A 346 -12.31 -15.71 4.01
CA SER A 346 -12.69 -16.21 5.33
C SER A 346 -14.13 -15.90 5.72
N SER A 347 -14.92 -15.18 4.93
CA SER A 347 -16.23 -14.69 5.41
C SER A 347 -17.47 -15.36 4.81
N ALA A 348 -17.33 -16.37 3.94
CA ALA A 348 -18.50 -16.98 3.30
C ALA A 348 -19.29 -17.99 4.18
N ASN A 349 -18.91 -18.20 5.45
CA ASN A 349 -19.61 -19.19 6.29
C ASN A 349 -19.88 -18.76 7.74
N ALA A 350 -19.86 -17.46 8.05
CA ALA A 350 -20.32 -16.98 9.35
C ALA A 350 -21.85 -16.82 9.32
N ALA A 351 -22.56 -17.74 10.00
CA ALA A 351 -23.99 -17.66 10.21
C ALA A 351 -24.39 -16.32 10.89
N PRO A 352 -25.56 -15.76 10.59
CA PRO A 352 -26.03 -14.51 11.19
C PRO A 352 -26.24 -14.70 12.70
N SER A 353 -25.33 -14.19 13.52
CA SER A 353 -25.40 -14.23 14.97
C SER A 353 -25.80 -12.85 15.51
N GLU A 354 -27.01 -12.82 16.07
CA GLU A 354 -27.61 -11.92 17.08
C GLU A 354 -27.38 -10.40 17.10
N ALA A 355 -28.42 -9.71 17.59
CA ALA A 355 -28.72 -8.30 17.42
C ALA A 355 -27.65 -7.30 17.94
N PRO A 356 -27.51 -6.12 17.29
CA PRO A 356 -26.53 -5.11 17.66
C PRO A 356 -26.93 -4.32 18.93
N SER A 357 -26.01 -4.22 19.89
CA SER A 357 -26.09 -3.30 21.03
C SER A 357 -25.84 -1.84 20.60
N PRO A 358 -26.56 -0.84 21.16
CA PRO A 358 -26.37 0.57 20.83
C PRO A 358 -25.18 1.16 21.60
N GLY A 359 -24.07 1.39 20.91
CA GLY A 359 -22.84 2.00 21.46
C GLY A 359 -21.79 2.22 20.37
N THR A 360 -21.99 3.27 19.58
CA THR A 360 -21.34 3.49 18.28
C THR A 360 -19.86 3.85 18.40
N SER A 361 -18.98 2.85 18.30
CA SER A 361 -17.71 3.07 17.59
C SER A 361 -18.00 3.17 16.09
N PRO A 362 -17.29 4.01 15.31
CA PRO A 362 -17.33 3.95 13.85
C PRO A 362 -16.73 2.61 13.41
N GLY A 363 -17.57 1.59 13.48
CA GLY A 363 -17.25 0.20 13.17
C GLY A 363 -17.01 0.03 11.69
N LYS A 364 -16.34 -1.08 11.38
CA LYS A 364 -15.96 -1.60 10.07
C LYS A 364 -17.18 -1.87 9.17
N GLU A 365 -18.00 -0.86 8.92
CA GLU A 365 -19.06 -0.93 7.94
C GLU A 365 -18.37 -0.74 6.58
N ALA A 366 -18.23 -1.85 5.86
CA ALA A 366 -17.99 -1.78 4.43
C ALA A 366 -19.13 -0.92 3.87
N ALA A 367 -18.79 0.12 3.11
CA ALA A 367 -19.81 0.95 2.48
C ALA A 367 -20.56 0.07 1.49
N THR A 368 -21.67 -0.47 1.97
CA THR A 368 -22.58 -1.29 1.20
C THR A 368 -23.57 -0.30 0.60
N PHE A 369 -23.59 -0.23 -0.72
CA PHE A 369 -24.58 0.59 -1.42
C PHE A 369 -25.92 -0.16 -1.39
N GLU A 370 -27.03 0.54 -1.61
CA GLU A 370 -28.39 -0.03 -1.50
C GLU A 370 -28.63 -1.27 -2.38
N ASP A 371 -27.81 -1.45 -3.43
CA ASP A 371 -27.84 -2.59 -4.34
C ASP A 371 -26.78 -3.66 -4.06
N GLY A 372 -26.16 -3.63 -2.87
CA GLY A 372 -25.22 -4.65 -2.43
C GLY A 372 -23.81 -4.52 -3.01
N PHE A 373 -23.47 -3.42 -3.68
CA PHE A 373 -22.08 -3.17 -4.08
C PHE A 373 -21.20 -3.01 -2.83
N VAL A 374 -20.11 -3.77 -2.77
CA VAL A 374 -19.11 -3.70 -1.70
C VAL A 374 -17.84 -3.11 -2.30
N ALA A 375 -17.44 -1.93 -1.84
CA ALA A 375 -16.24 -1.26 -2.34
C ALA A 375 -14.97 -1.76 -1.64
N ASP A 376 -13.96 -2.15 -2.42
CA ASP A 376 -12.61 -2.43 -1.91
C ASP A 376 -11.83 -1.12 -1.68
N VAL A 377 -12.04 -0.15 -2.56
CA VAL A 377 -11.53 1.23 -2.45
C VAL A 377 -12.70 2.19 -2.46
N LEU A 378 -12.73 3.11 -1.51
CA LEU A 378 -13.74 4.16 -1.41
C LEU A 378 -13.04 5.50 -1.14
N ALA A 379 -13.24 6.47 -2.01
CA ALA A 379 -12.83 7.85 -1.81
C ALA A 379 -14.07 8.74 -1.71
N ARG A 380 -14.07 9.66 -0.75
CA ARG A 380 -15.09 10.71 -0.58
C ARG A 380 -14.40 12.04 -0.38
N TRP A 381 -14.97 13.11 -0.91
CA TRP A 381 -14.44 14.46 -0.78
C TRP A 381 -15.57 15.49 -0.90
N THR A 382 -15.29 16.74 -0.53
CA THR A 382 -16.28 17.83 -0.57
C THR A 382 -15.94 18.94 -1.58
N GLY A 383 -14.68 19.05 -2.00
CA GLY A 383 -14.19 20.11 -2.87
C GLY A 383 -14.03 19.67 -4.33
N PRO A 384 -13.38 20.45 -5.18
CA PRO A 384 -13.26 20.14 -6.60
C PRO A 384 -12.38 18.90 -6.85
N LEU A 385 -12.76 18.12 -7.86
CA LEU A 385 -11.90 17.13 -8.52
C LEU A 385 -11.43 17.73 -9.85
N ARG A 386 -10.13 17.65 -10.14
CA ARG A 386 -9.52 18.06 -11.40
C ARG A 386 -8.60 16.97 -11.92
N VAL A 387 -8.72 16.59 -13.18
CA VAL A 387 -7.81 15.67 -13.87
C VAL A 387 -7.30 16.33 -15.13
N GLU A 388 -5.99 16.35 -15.30
CA GLU A 388 -5.34 16.96 -16.47
C GLU A 388 -4.20 16.07 -16.98
N PRO A 389 -3.97 16.02 -18.30
CA PRO A 389 -2.83 15.34 -18.87
C PRO A 389 -1.54 16.12 -18.58
N SER A 390 -0.44 15.40 -18.44
CA SER A 390 0.90 15.97 -18.36
C SER A 390 1.65 15.70 -19.65
N THR A 391 2.15 16.76 -20.28
CA THR A 391 2.92 16.67 -21.54
C THR A 391 4.31 16.07 -21.34
N ARG A 392 4.79 16.00 -20.09
CA ARG A 392 6.08 15.40 -19.74
C ARG A 392 5.88 14.44 -18.59
N LYS A 393 6.70 13.39 -18.55
CA LYS A 393 6.74 12.45 -17.42
C LYS A 393 6.98 13.21 -16.10
N PRO A 394 6.01 13.25 -15.18
CA PRO A 394 6.16 13.92 -13.89
C PRO A 394 7.30 13.29 -13.07
N ARG A 395 7.97 14.10 -12.24
CA ARG A 395 9.06 13.62 -11.37
C ARG A 395 8.60 12.50 -10.42
N GLN A 396 7.34 12.54 -10.00
CA GLN A 396 6.70 11.56 -9.14
C GLN A 396 6.62 10.17 -9.79
N LEU A 397 6.53 10.13 -11.12
CA LEU A 397 6.48 8.88 -11.89
C LEU A 397 7.87 8.43 -12.36
N ARG A 398 8.97 9.04 -11.90
CA ARG A 398 10.33 8.69 -12.34
C ARG A 398 10.57 7.18 -12.26
N ASP A 399 10.22 6.60 -11.12
CA ASP A 399 10.46 5.20 -10.76
C ASP A 399 9.15 4.42 -10.50
N ASP A 400 8.00 5.03 -10.77
CA ASP A 400 6.66 4.46 -10.52
C ASP A 400 5.72 4.74 -11.70
N ASP A 401 4.79 3.84 -11.97
CA ASP A 401 3.70 4.06 -12.93
C ASP A 401 2.48 4.71 -12.25
N VAL A 402 2.34 4.56 -10.93
CA VAL A 402 1.32 5.24 -10.13
C VAL A 402 1.92 5.78 -8.84
N PHE A 403 1.70 7.07 -8.57
CA PHE A 403 2.12 7.75 -7.35
C PHE A 403 0.94 8.49 -6.73
N LEU A 404 0.78 8.39 -5.42
CA LEU A 404 -0.28 9.04 -4.65
C LEU A 404 0.32 9.91 -3.56
N SER A 405 -0.24 11.10 -3.37
CA SER A 405 0.09 12.01 -2.27
C SER A 405 -1.18 12.45 -1.56
N LEU A 406 -1.21 12.31 -0.25
CA LEU A 406 -2.20 12.90 0.64
C LEU A 406 -1.53 14.00 1.43
N SER A 407 -2.15 15.17 1.51
CA SER A 407 -1.63 16.28 2.28
C SER A 407 -2.73 17.08 2.96
N ALA A 408 -2.35 17.80 4.01
CA ALA A 408 -3.26 18.57 4.82
C ALA A 408 -2.84 20.05 4.90
N PRO A 409 -2.78 20.81 3.77
CA PRO A 409 -2.32 22.20 3.78
C PRO A 409 -3.13 23.15 4.68
N ARG A 410 -4.39 22.82 5.02
CA ARG A 410 -5.26 23.70 5.82
C ARG A 410 -5.36 23.24 7.27
N THR A 411 -5.57 21.96 7.49
CA THR A 411 -5.70 21.35 8.81
C THR A 411 -4.35 21.03 9.45
N GLY A 412 -3.27 20.99 8.65
CA GLY A 412 -1.92 20.69 9.10
C GLY A 412 -1.69 19.22 9.47
N LYS A 413 -2.70 18.35 9.29
CA LYS A 413 -2.66 16.95 9.73
C LYS A 413 -3.39 16.00 8.78
N THR A 414 -2.63 15.11 8.18
CA THR A 414 -3.09 13.90 7.51
C THR A 414 -3.09 12.76 8.52
N THR A 415 -4.21 12.03 8.64
CA THR A 415 -4.29 10.83 9.50
C THR A 415 -4.41 9.58 8.65
N LEU A 416 -3.76 8.51 9.10
CA LEU A 416 -3.83 7.16 8.55
C LEU A 416 -4.24 6.22 9.68
N ARG A 417 -5.06 5.23 9.37
CA ARG A 417 -5.51 4.19 10.29
C ARG A 417 -5.50 2.85 9.57
N ASP A 418 -4.99 1.81 10.20
CA ASP A 418 -5.11 0.42 9.77
C ASP A 418 -5.72 -0.40 10.91
N ASP A 419 -6.99 -0.76 10.75
CA ASP A 419 -7.74 -1.51 11.77
C ASP A 419 -7.27 -2.96 11.91
N ALA A 420 -6.73 -3.56 10.85
CA ALA A 420 -6.21 -4.92 10.95
C ALA A 420 -4.91 -4.94 11.76
N ALA A 421 -4.04 -3.96 11.54
CA ALA A 421 -2.77 -3.85 12.26
C ALA A 421 -2.90 -3.14 13.62
N GLN A 422 -4.06 -2.55 13.93
CA GLN A 422 -4.28 -1.67 15.09
C GLN A 422 -3.29 -0.49 15.12
N VAL A 423 -2.95 0.03 13.93
CA VAL A 423 -2.00 1.13 13.74
C VAL A 423 -2.74 2.42 13.41
N ARG A 424 -2.29 3.52 13.98
CA ARG A 424 -2.69 4.89 13.62
C ARG A 424 -1.43 5.68 13.32
N ALA A 425 -1.47 6.50 12.29
CA ALA A 425 -0.40 7.45 12.03
C ALA A 425 -0.96 8.85 11.79
N ALA A 426 -0.17 9.85 12.16
CA ALA A 426 -0.42 11.25 11.89
C ALA A 426 0.84 11.86 11.27
N CYS A 427 0.66 12.67 10.24
CA CYS A 427 1.75 13.35 9.52
C CYS A 427 1.19 14.62 8.84
N VAL A 428 2.04 15.41 8.18
CA VAL A 428 1.58 16.51 7.32
C VAL A 428 1.20 15.97 5.94
N SER A 429 2.03 15.08 5.41
CA SER A 429 1.82 14.44 4.11
C SER A 429 2.18 12.95 4.14
N LEU A 430 1.39 12.17 3.41
CA LEU A 430 1.64 10.77 3.09
C LEU A 430 1.89 10.66 1.59
N GLU A 431 3.03 10.12 1.21
CA GLU A 431 3.43 9.86 -0.18
C GLU A 431 3.52 8.35 -0.41
N ALA A 432 3.04 7.86 -1.55
CA ALA A 432 3.05 6.44 -1.87
C ALA A 432 3.38 6.20 -3.35
N GLY A 433 4.53 5.57 -3.60
CA GLY A 433 4.87 4.99 -4.90
C GLY A 433 4.25 3.60 -4.99
N LEU A 434 3.07 3.50 -5.62
CA LEU A 434 2.27 2.28 -5.61
C LEU A 434 2.88 1.15 -6.43
N THR A 435 3.70 1.46 -7.42
CA THR A 435 4.39 0.46 -8.26
C THR A 435 5.49 -0.24 -7.48
N ARG A 436 6.34 0.53 -6.79
CA ARG A 436 7.41 -0.02 -5.96
C ARG A 436 6.95 -0.49 -4.58
N GLY A 437 5.77 -0.07 -4.13
CA GLY A 437 5.28 -0.35 -2.78
C GLY A 437 6.04 0.44 -1.72
N VAL A 438 6.43 1.69 -2.01
CA VAL A 438 7.13 2.55 -1.05
C VAL A 438 6.14 3.57 -0.49
N VAL A 439 6.09 3.70 0.83
CA VAL A 439 5.27 4.69 1.55
C VAL A 439 6.18 5.59 2.35
N ALA A 440 5.93 6.91 2.32
CA ALA A 440 6.61 7.88 3.16
C ALA A 440 5.60 8.73 3.92
N LEU A 441 5.81 8.87 5.22
CA LEU A 441 5.11 9.81 6.09
C LEU A 441 6.04 10.99 6.37
N VAL A 442 5.54 12.21 6.21
CA VAL A 442 6.34 13.44 6.28
C VAL A 442 5.72 14.40 7.29
N GLY A 443 6.50 14.82 8.29
CA GLY A 443 6.12 15.77 9.32
C GLY A 443 6.56 17.21 9.01
N ALA A 444 6.18 18.15 9.88
CA ALA A 444 6.61 19.54 9.82
C ALA A 444 7.97 19.72 10.51
N GLY A 445 9.06 19.29 9.86
CA GLY A 445 10.43 19.40 10.39
C GLY A 445 10.92 18.12 11.09
N ASP A 446 11.74 18.26 12.14
CA ASP A 446 12.39 17.13 12.84
C ASP A 446 11.41 16.30 13.70
N VAL A 447 10.21 16.82 13.93
CA VAL A 447 9.11 16.16 14.62
C VAL A 447 7.83 16.45 13.85
N GLY A 448 6.98 15.44 13.65
CA GLY A 448 5.67 15.66 13.05
C GLY A 448 5.01 14.42 12.45
N VAL A 449 5.76 13.33 12.35
CA VAL A 449 5.22 11.99 12.14
C VAL A 449 5.05 11.32 13.50
N THR A 450 3.84 10.84 13.77
CA THR A 450 3.53 9.98 14.92
C THR A 450 2.92 8.69 14.38
N ILE A 451 3.46 7.53 14.78
CA ILE A 451 2.95 6.20 14.44
C ILE A 451 2.66 5.47 15.74
N GLU A 452 1.40 5.23 16.03
CA GLU A 452 0.90 4.57 17.22
C GLU A 452 0.37 3.18 16.88
N ARG A 453 0.69 2.19 17.71
CA ARG A 453 0.05 0.87 17.66
C ARG A 453 -0.60 0.60 19.01
N GLN A 454 -1.89 0.31 19.00
CA GLN A 454 -2.66 0.09 20.22
C GLN A 454 -2.01 -1.04 21.06
N GLY A 455 -1.76 -0.74 22.34
CA GLY A 455 -1.12 -1.67 23.28
C GLY A 455 0.41 -1.80 23.16
N ALA A 456 1.03 -1.37 22.06
CA ALA A 456 2.48 -1.51 21.85
C ALA A 456 3.26 -0.22 22.09
N GLY A 457 2.75 0.94 21.64
CA GLY A 457 3.42 2.22 21.83
C GLY A 457 3.34 3.18 20.65
N ALA A 458 4.23 4.16 20.64
CA ALA A 458 4.29 5.24 19.66
C ALA A 458 5.72 5.51 19.19
N ALA A 459 5.92 5.65 17.88
CA ALA A 459 7.14 6.18 17.27
C ALA A 459 6.89 7.62 16.81
N ILE A 460 7.82 8.53 17.09
CA ILE A 460 7.73 9.95 16.74
C ILE A 460 9.03 10.37 16.05
N ALA A 461 8.94 10.97 14.87
CA ALA A 461 10.07 11.45 14.09
C ALA A 461 9.65 12.55 13.11
N GLY A 462 10.60 13.13 12.38
CA GLY A 462 10.32 14.08 11.30
C GLY A 462 9.82 13.41 10.02
N ARG A 463 10.28 12.19 9.74
CA ARG A 463 9.92 11.42 8.55
C ARG A 463 10.02 9.92 8.84
N PHE A 464 9.18 9.13 8.17
CA PHE A 464 9.24 7.68 8.17
C PHE A 464 9.04 7.16 6.75
N GLU A 465 9.91 6.28 6.29
CA GLU A 465 9.81 5.63 4.99
C GLU A 465 9.67 4.13 5.18
N LEU A 466 8.84 3.47 4.37
CA LEU A 466 8.58 2.04 4.42
C LEU A 466 8.58 1.46 3.01
N ASP A 467 9.54 0.57 2.73
CA ASP A 467 9.58 -0.28 1.54
C ASP A 467 8.82 -1.58 1.86
N LEU A 468 7.59 -1.69 1.36
CA LEU A 468 6.71 -2.84 1.62
C LEU A 468 7.23 -4.13 0.97
N ALA A 469 7.97 -4.03 -0.13
CA ALA A 469 8.51 -5.18 -0.84
C ALA A 469 9.69 -5.79 -0.09
N ARG A 470 10.57 -4.94 0.44
CA ARG A 470 11.77 -5.38 1.19
C ARG A 470 11.52 -5.55 2.68
N GLY A 471 10.43 -4.98 3.19
CA GLY A 471 10.17 -4.89 4.62
C GLY A 471 11.19 -4.03 5.34
N ILE A 472 11.59 -2.89 4.77
CA ILE A 472 12.56 -1.99 5.39
C ILE A 472 11.84 -0.70 5.75
N GLY A 473 11.83 -0.36 7.04
CA GLY A 473 11.39 0.93 7.56
C GLY A 473 12.59 1.81 7.92
N THR A 474 12.57 3.09 7.58
CA THR A 474 13.66 4.03 7.87
C THR A 474 13.12 5.31 8.45
N PHE A 475 13.72 5.78 9.54
CA PHE A 475 13.55 7.09 10.13
C PHE A 475 14.79 7.93 9.83
N PRO A 476 14.79 8.77 8.78
CA PRO A 476 15.91 9.66 8.54
C PRO A 476 15.87 10.81 9.55
N GLY A 477 16.92 10.94 10.35
CA GLY A 477 17.05 11.98 11.37
C GLY A 477 16.62 11.56 12.79
N PRO A 478 16.51 12.54 13.71
CA PRO A 478 16.21 12.27 15.11
C PRO A 478 14.80 11.71 15.29
N GLY A 479 14.62 10.96 16.37
CA GLY A 479 13.31 10.42 16.72
C GLY A 479 13.30 9.72 18.07
N VAL A 480 12.10 9.26 18.43
CA VAL A 480 11.84 8.60 19.70
C VAL A 480 10.79 7.50 19.53
N VAL A 481 11.00 6.35 20.15
CA VAL A 481 10.02 5.28 20.33
C VAL A 481 9.68 5.19 21.80
N ARG A 482 8.38 5.25 22.13
CA ARG A 482 7.83 5.09 23.46
C ARG A 482 7.02 3.82 23.50
N ALA A 483 7.19 2.99 24.52
CA ALA A 483 6.26 1.90 24.75
C ALA A 483 4.88 2.47 25.12
N GLY A 484 3.82 1.69 24.87
CA GLY A 484 2.48 2.03 25.30
C GLY A 484 2.48 2.26 26.81
N LEU A 485 1.83 3.34 27.27
CA LEU A 485 1.56 3.50 28.69
C LEU A 485 0.66 2.32 29.08
N VAL A 486 1.23 1.33 29.76
CA VAL A 486 0.44 0.49 30.65
C VAL A 486 -0.05 1.45 31.71
N GLU A 487 -1.37 1.71 31.75
CA GLU A 487 -1.94 2.55 32.81
C GLU A 487 -1.46 1.93 34.14
N PRO A 488 -0.57 2.62 34.87
CA PRO A 488 -0.13 2.08 36.13
C PRO A 488 -1.37 2.02 37.04
N GLY A 489 -1.42 1.02 37.93
CA GLY A 489 -2.40 1.06 39.01
C GLY A 489 -2.35 2.41 39.75
N PRO A 490 -3.42 2.81 40.45
CA PRO A 490 -3.62 4.16 40.98
C PRO A 490 -2.47 4.71 41.83
N ASP A 491 -1.59 3.86 42.35
CA ASP A 491 -0.51 4.20 43.27
C ASP A 491 0.91 4.14 42.66
N LEU A 492 1.06 3.74 41.39
CA LEU A 492 2.40 3.62 40.76
C LEU A 492 2.63 4.73 39.72
N PRO A 493 3.82 5.35 39.69
CA PRO A 493 4.16 6.28 38.61
C PRO A 493 4.24 5.52 37.27
N PRO A 494 3.87 6.15 36.15
CA PRO A 494 3.96 5.52 34.84
C PRO A 494 5.42 5.20 34.51
N LEU A 495 5.71 3.91 34.32
CA LEU A 495 7.01 3.44 33.83
C LEU A 495 7.24 3.99 32.42
N ARG A 496 8.15 4.96 32.32
CA ARG A 496 8.59 5.49 31.03
C ARG A 496 9.60 4.53 30.43
N ARG A 497 9.18 3.87 29.34
CA ARG A 497 10.03 3.07 28.45
C ARG A 497 10.18 3.82 27.14
N GLU A 498 11.39 4.31 26.87
CA GLU A 498 11.66 5.19 25.73
C GLU A 498 13.02 4.88 25.11
N ILE A 499 13.12 4.90 23.78
CA ILE A 499 14.39 4.89 23.04
C ILE A 499 14.41 6.14 22.17
N SER A 500 15.42 6.98 22.31
CA SER A 500 15.64 8.17 21.49
C SER A 500 16.97 8.08 20.74
N TRP A 501 17.06 8.74 19.58
CA TRP A 501 18.26 8.79 18.74
C TRP A 501 18.36 10.14 18.02
N ARG A 502 19.55 10.48 17.51
CA ARG A 502 19.80 11.75 16.81
C ARG A 502 20.02 11.62 15.30
N GLY A 503 20.62 10.52 14.84
CA GLY A 503 21.03 10.38 13.43
C GLY A 503 20.00 9.70 12.55
N GLY A 504 19.48 8.55 12.98
CA GLY A 504 18.44 7.82 12.27
C GLY A 504 18.18 6.44 12.84
N ALA A 505 17.13 5.79 12.37
CA ALA A 505 16.83 4.41 12.70
C ALA A 505 16.38 3.60 11.49
N ASP A 506 16.84 2.35 11.39
CA ASP A 506 16.40 1.38 10.38
C ASP A 506 15.73 0.19 11.07
N LEU A 507 14.60 -0.22 10.52
CA LEU A 507 13.78 -1.35 10.95
C LEU A 507 13.72 -2.38 9.82
N LEU A 508 14.00 -3.63 10.14
CA LEU A 508 13.83 -4.75 9.22
C LEU A 508 12.66 -5.60 9.67
N PHE A 509 11.67 -5.73 8.80
CA PHE A 509 10.50 -6.57 8.98
C PHE A 509 10.66 -7.91 8.24
N ALA A 510 10.01 -8.95 8.76
CA ALA A 510 9.84 -10.23 8.12
C ALA A 510 8.90 -10.07 6.92
N THR A 511 9.31 -10.66 5.80
CA THR A 511 8.53 -10.65 4.56
C THR A 511 8.06 -12.06 4.23
N ARG A 512 6.86 -12.16 3.66
CA ARG A 512 6.24 -13.37 3.15
C ARG A 512 5.60 -13.06 1.80
N GLU A 513 5.82 -13.92 0.80
CA GLU A 513 5.28 -13.75 -0.56
C GLU A 513 5.63 -12.38 -1.17
N GLY A 514 6.87 -11.91 -0.97
CA GLY A 514 7.37 -10.70 -1.61
C GLY A 514 6.98 -9.38 -0.93
N GLY A 515 6.53 -9.38 0.32
CA GLY A 515 6.37 -8.16 1.11
C GLY A 515 5.99 -8.43 2.57
N ILE A 516 5.73 -7.37 3.35
CA ILE A 516 5.64 -7.44 4.82
C ILE A 516 4.52 -8.38 5.28
N ASP A 517 4.85 -9.32 6.15
CA ASP A 517 3.87 -10.18 6.82
C ASP A 517 3.17 -9.42 7.96
N LEU A 518 2.20 -8.57 7.61
CA LEU A 518 1.41 -7.80 8.58
C LEU A 518 0.44 -8.66 9.41
N GLY A 519 0.20 -9.91 8.99
CA GLY A 519 -0.68 -10.85 9.69
C GLY A 519 0.03 -11.66 10.78
N ALA A 520 1.35 -11.76 10.74
CA ALA A 520 2.14 -12.42 11.78
C ALA A 520 2.18 -11.58 13.06
N GLN A 521 2.09 -12.23 14.23
CA GLN A 521 2.16 -11.57 15.54
C GLN A 521 3.47 -10.79 15.78
N ALA A 522 4.51 -10.99 14.96
CA ALA A 522 5.77 -10.31 15.08
C ALA A 522 6.51 -10.10 13.75
N PRO A 523 6.31 -8.97 13.07
CA PRO A 523 7.03 -8.70 11.84
C PRO A 523 8.45 -8.19 12.10
N LEU A 524 8.82 -7.62 13.24
CA LEU A 524 10.15 -7.00 13.39
C LEU A 524 11.27 -8.04 13.63
N ARG A 525 12.33 -8.00 12.82
CA ARG A 525 13.52 -8.85 12.91
C ARG A 525 14.73 -8.13 13.48
N GLU A 526 14.88 -6.86 13.13
CA GLU A 526 16.03 -6.05 13.53
C GLU A 526 15.63 -4.58 13.62
N ALA A 527 16.19 -3.88 14.61
CA ALA A 527 16.13 -2.43 14.73
C ALA A 527 17.53 -1.88 14.99
N VAL A 528 17.96 -0.90 14.20
CA VAL A 528 19.26 -0.24 14.32
C VAL A 528 19.04 1.25 14.52
N PHE A 529 19.50 1.79 15.63
CA PHE A 529 19.46 3.21 15.98
C PHE A 529 20.87 3.78 15.92
N ARG A 530 21.02 4.98 15.35
CA ARG A 530 22.32 5.61 15.07
C ARG A 530 22.42 7.00 15.70
N GLU A 531 23.63 7.31 16.13
CA GLU A 531 24.11 8.59 16.66
C GLU A 531 23.36 9.05 17.92
N GLY A 532 24.03 8.96 19.07
CA GLY A 532 23.51 9.47 20.34
C GLY A 532 22.21 8.79 20.76
N VAL A 533 22.27 7.46 20.90
CA VAL A 533 21.13 6.65 21.32
C VAL A 533 21.01 6.70 22.84
N GLU A 534 19.81 6.93 23.34
CA GLU A 534 19.46 6.86 24.75
C GLU A 534 18.21 6.01 24.93
N ALA A 535 18.32 4.88 25.63
CA ALA A 535 17.23 4.01 26.02
C ALA A 535 16.98 4.14 27.53
N ARG A 536 15.74 4.37 27.92
CA ARG A 536 15.33 4.60 29.32
C ARG A 536 14.22 3.64 29.71
N GLU A 537 14.35 3.03 30.88
CA GLU A 537 13.31 2.25 31.53
C GLU A 537 13.26 2.60 33.02
N GLY A 538 12.26 3.39 33.42
CA GLY A 538 12.21 3.96 34.77
C GLY A 538 13.45 4.80 35.07
N ASP A 539 14.20 4.38 36.09
CA ASP A 539 15.47 5.02 36.50
C ASP A 539 16.69 4.42 35.81
N THR A 540 16.52 3.37 35.01
CA THR A 540 17.61 2.78 34.22
C THR A 540 17.80 3.55 32.92
N LEU A 541 19.03 3.95 32.64
CA LEU A 541 19.45 4.66 31.44
C LEU A 541 20.58 3.89 30.74
N LEU A 542 20.41 3.62 29.47
CA LEU A 542 21.41 3.02 28.59
C LEU A 542 21.72 4.01 27.46
N THR A 543 22.98 4.39 27.30
CA THR A 543 23.43 5.33 26.28
C THR A 543 24.55 4.74 25.43
N GLY A 544 24.67 5.20 24.19
CA GLY A 544 25.75 4.82 23.27
C GLY A 544 25.69 5.56 21.94
N GLY A 545 26.72 5.39 21.12
CA GLY A 545 26.79 5.92 19.76
C GLY A 545 25.84 5.22 18.79
N SER A 546 25.58 3.93 18.97
CA SER A 546 24.55 3.19 18.23
C SER A 546 23.99 2.04 19.07
N LEU A 547 22.78 1.60 18.72
CA LEU A 547 22.08 0.47 19.35
C LEU A 547 21.49 -0.42 18.27
N ARG A 548 21.74 -1.72 18.37
CA ARG A 548 21.20 -2.75 17.48
C ARG A 548 20.44 -3.78 18.30
N ALA A 549 19.14 -3.89 18.06
CA ALA A 549 18.26 -4.90 18.64
C ALA A 549 17.91 -5.96 17.60
N LEU A 550 18.09 -7.23 17.95
CA LEU A 550 17.72 -8.38 17.12
C LEU A 550 16.58 -9.14 17.79
N PHE A 551 15.59 -9.53 17.01
CA PHE A 551 14.39 -10.20 17.46
C PHE A 551 14.33 -11.63 16.94
N ALA A 552 13.85 -12.56 17.76
CA ALA A 552 13.69 -13.95 17.38
C ALA A 552 12.56 -14.09 16.33
N PRO A 553 12.81 -14.63 15.12
CA PRO A 553 11.81 -14.64 14.05
C PRO A 553 10.49 -15.36 14.36
N ALA A 554 10.53 -16.34 15.28
CA ALA A 554 9.37 -17.14 15.64
C ALA A 554 8.45 -16.45 16.65
N THR A 555 9.01 -15.62 17.53
CA THR A 555 8.28 -15.04 18.68
C THR A 555 8.20 -13.52 18.64
N GLY A 556 9.08 -12.85 17.90
CA GLY A 556 9.24 -11.39 17.95
C GLY A 556 9.93 -10.87 19.20
N LEU A 557 10.34 -11.75 20.11
CA LEU A 557 10.96 -11.35 21.37
C LEU A 557 12.39 -10.88 21.13
N LEU A 558 12.84 -9.91 21.94
CA LEU A 558 14.22 -9.47 21.91
C LEU A 558 15.14 -10.66 22.21
N ALA A 559 16.08 -10.91 21.31
CA ALA A 559 17.04 -12.03 21.40
C ALA A 559 18.46 -11.52 21.66
N ARG A 560 18.80 -10.33 21.17
CA ARG A 560 20.12 -9.72 21.37
C ARG A 560 20.03 -8.20 21.30
N LEU A 561 20.79 -7.53 22.14
CA LEU A 561 20.98 -6.09 22.17
C LEU A 561 22.47 -5.78 22.11
N VAL A 562 22.89 -4.96 21.17
CA VAL A 562 24.27 -4.51 21.03
C VAL A 562 24.31 -2.99 21.10
N VAL A 563 25.12 -2.43 21.98
CA VAL A 563 25.37 -0.99 22.11
C VAL A 563 26.83 -0.72 21.85
N GLU A 564 27.12 0.23 20.96
CA GLU A 564 28.50 0.56 20.56
C GLU A 564 28.74 2.06 20.66
N GLY A 565 30.01 2.44 20.82
CA GLY A 565 30.43 3.84 20.87
C GLY A 565 30.16 4.46 22.23
N GLN A 566 30.90 4.00 23.24
CA GLN A 566 30.79 4.44 24.65
C GLN A 566 29.47 3.98 25.30
N ALA A 567 29.24 2.67 25.29
CA ALA A 567 28.11 2.07 25.99
C ALA A 567 28.16 2.40 27.48
N LEU A 568 27.12 3.05 27.99
CA LEU A 568 26.97 3.37 29.41
C LEU A 568 25.57 2.95 29.86
N LEU A 569 25.53 1.99 30.78
CA LEU A 569 24.35 1.58 31.52
C LEU A 569 24.42 2.15 32.94
N ASP A 570 23.41 2.91 33.34
CA ASP A 570 23.25 3.48 34.66
C ASP A 570 21.91 3.02 35.22
N ALA A 571 21.92 2.19 36.26
CA ALA A 571 20.74 1.64 36.91
C ALA A 571 20.59 2.15 38.36
N ASP A 572 21.12 3.35 38.63
CA ASP A 572 21.09 4.02 39.93
C ASP A 572 21.69 3.13 41.04
N GLU A 573 20.95 2.84 42.12
CA GLU A 573 21.43 1.98 43.22
C GLU A 573 21.82 0.56 42.77
N ARG A 574 21.28 0.08 41.64
CA ARG A 574 21.61 -1.25 41.08
C ARG A 574 22.99 -1.28 40.44
N GLY A 575 23.58 -0.12 40.16
CA GLY A 575 24.95 0.03 39.70
C GLY A 575 25.08 0.63 38.31
N ARG A 576 26.33 0.83 37.91
CA ARG A 576 26.74 1.47 36.67
C ARG A 576 27.75 0.62 35.92
N LEU A 577 27.63 0.53 34.61
CA LEU A 577 28.55 -0.16 33.71
C LEU A 577 28.88 0.74 32.53
N ALA A 578 30.17 0.98 32.27
CA ALA A 578 30.65 1.68 31.08
C ALA A 578 31.63 0.79 30.31
N ALA A 579 31.54 0.79 28.98
CA ALA A 579 32.41 0.03 28.07
C ALA A 579 32.42 0.68 26.67
N ASP A 580 33.30 0.22 25.77
CA ASP A 580 33.27 0.70 24.39
C ASP A 580 32.15 0.01 23.58
N ARG A 581 31.88 -1.26 23.93
CA ARG A 581 30.80 -2.09 23.40
C ARG A 581 30.13 -2.90 24.52
N LEU A 582 28.81 -3.02 24.47
CA LEU A 582 28.00 -3.89 25.33
C LEU A 582 27.12 -4.78 24.47
N ASP A 583 27.15 -6.09 24.71
CA ASP A 583 26.40 -7.11 23.97
C ASP A 583 25.63 -7.99 24.95
N VAL A 584 24.30 -7.94 24.90
CA VAL A 584 23.41 -8.66 25.81
C VAL A 584 22.57 -9.65 25.02
N ARG A 585 22.58 -10.91 25.43
CA ARG A 585 21.77 -11.98 24.85
C ARG A 585 20.60 -12.29 25.77
N PHE A 586 19.43 -12.48 25.17
CA PHE A 586 18.18 -12.71 25.87
C PHE A 586 17.59 -14.06 25.53
N GLN A 587 16.79 -14.59 26.44
CA GLN A 587 15.92 -15.74 26.21
C GLN A 587 14.49 -15.40 26.69
N PRO A 588 13.46 -16.07 26.14
CA PRO A 588 12.11 -15.94 26.69
C PRO A 588 12.12 -16.28 28.19
N ALA A 589 11.50 -15.42 28.99
CA ALA A 589 11.29 -15.70 30.41
C ALA A 589 10.51 -17.01 30.54
N GLN A 590 10.94 -17.88 31.45
CA GLN A 590 10.10 -19.01 31.79
C GLN A 590 8.84 -18.45 32.44
N PRO A 591 7.63 -18.79 31.95
CA PRO A 591 6.42 -18.31 32.58
C PRO A 591 6.47 -18.73 34.05
N LEU A 592 6.52 -17.74 34.94
CA LEU A 592 6.28 -17.98 36.35
C LEU A 592 4.94 -18.70 36.42
N GLN A 593 4.88 -19.83 37.13
CA GLN A 593 3.63 -20.55 37.39
C GLN A 593 2.74 -19.73 38.34
N LEU A 594 2.50 -18.45 38.02
CA LEU A 594 1.49 -17.63 38.64
C LEU A 594 0.16 -18.23 38.22
N GLU A 595 -0.53 -18.80 39.21
CA GLU A 595 -1.80 -19.48 39.10
C GLU A 595 -2.76 -18.73 38.17
N GLU A 596 -3.47 -19.50 37.34
CA GLU A 596 -4.34 -19.16 36.21
C GLU A 596 -5.54 -18.21 36.52
N GLN A 597 -5.37 -17.17 37.32
CA GLN A 597 -6.45 -16.24 37.69
C GLN A 597 -6.46 -15.01 36.77
N GLY A 598 -6.83 -15.22 35.50
CA GLY A 598 -7.24 -14.14 34.61
C GLY A 598 -6.70 -14.30 33.19
N GLY A 599 -7.57 -14.68 32.25
CA GLY A 599 -7.26 -15.05 30.85
C GLY A 599 -6.77 -13.93 29.93
N GLY A 600 -5.83 -13.10 30.36
CA GLY A 600 -4.99 -12.32 29.46
C GLY A 600 -3.89 -13.20 28.87
N LEU A 601 -3.58 -13.04 27.58
CA LEU A 601 -2.36 -13.63 27.01
C LEU A 601 -1.17 -13.15 27.86
N PRO A 602 -0.30 -14.04 28.36
CA PRO A 602 0.83 -13.64 29.18
C PRO A 602 1.73 -12.72 28.35
N ASP A 603 2.05 -11.55 28.90
CA ASP A 603 3.11 -10.70 28.36
C ASP A 603 4.41 -11.50 28.50
N VAL A 604 4.88 -12.09 27.40
CA VAL A 604 6.05 -12.96 27.42
C VAL A 604 7.28 -12.06 27.55
N ASP A 605 7.74 -11.92 28.78
CA ASP A 605 8.94 -11.14 29.07
C ASP A 605 10.21 -11.84 28.57
N VAL A 606 11.32 -11.12 28.50
CA VAL A 606 12.64 -11.64 28.15
C VAL A 606 13.63 -11.44 29.28
N GLU A 607 14.48 -12.43 29.50
CA GLU A 607 15.53 -12.37 30.51
C GLU A 607 16.89 -12.35 29.85
N PRO A 608 17.83 -11.49 30.30
CA PRO A 608 19.20 -11.57 29.85
C PRO A 608 19.84 -12.86 30.38
N VAL A 609 20.65 -13.50 29.54
CA VAL A 609 21.36 -14.75 29.86
C VAL A 609 22.86 -14.51 29.94
N VAL A 610 23.38 -13.69 29.03
CA VAL A 610 24.80 -13.33 28.95
C VAL A 610 24.91 -11.85 28.60
N ALA A 611 25.78 -11.12 29.29
CA ALA A 611 26.19 -9.78 28.90
C ALA A 611 27.72 -9.73 28.78
N THR A 612 28.20 -9.28 27.63
CA THR A 612 29.63 -9.09 27.33
C THR A 612 29.90 -7.60 27.14
N ALA A 613 30.77 -7.05 27.98
CA ALA A 613 31.27 -5.69 27.90
C ALA A 613 32.72 -5.71 27.43
N GLU A 614 33.05 -4.96 26.39
CA GLU A 614 34.36 -4.96 25.73
C GLU A 614 34.97 -3.55 25.67
N GLY A 615 36.30 -3.48 25.71
CA GLY A 615 37.07 -2.25 25.69
C GLY A 615 37.29 -1.70 27.09
N SER A 616 37.12 -0.39 27.30
CA SER A 616 37.41 0.28 28.58
C SER A 616 36.39 -0.02 29.70
N VAL A 617 36.23 -1.29 30.10
CA VAL A 617 35.18 -1.74 31.02
C VAL A 617 35.36 -1.15 32.42
N ARG A 618 34.29 -0.53 32.94
CA ARG A 618 34.18 -0.01 34.31
C ARG A 618 32.81 -0.33 34.87
N ALA A 619 32.75 -1.21 35.86
CA ALA A 619 31.51 -1.52 36.58
C ALA A 619 31.59 -1.02 38.03
N GLN A 620 30.47 -0.55 38.58
CA GLN A 620 30.33 -0.09 39.97
C GLN A 620 28.98 -0.52 40.53
N ARG A 621 28.94 -1.07 41.75
CA ARG A 621 27.69 -1.42 42.46
C ARG A 621 27.93 -1.47 43.96
N GLY A 622 27.11 -0.77 44.74
CA GLY A 622 27.17 -0.84 46.21
C GLY A 622 28.55 -0.53 46.82
N GLY A 623 29.34 0.34 46.19
CA GLY A 623 30.72 0.65 46.59
C GLY A 623 31.79 -0.30 46.03
N ALA A 624 31.41 -1.44 45.48
CA ALA A 624 32.32 -2.31 44.73
C ALA A 624 32.60 -1.70 43.34
N SER A 625 33.80 -1.93 42.80
CA SER A 625 34.16 -1.54 41.44
C SER A 625 35.03 -2.57 40.74
N LEU A 626 34.86 -2.69 39.42
CA LEU A 626 35.64 -3.53 38.51
C LEU A 626 36.16 -2.67 37.36
N ARG A 627 37.42 -2.87 36.99
CA ARG A 627 38.00 -2.42 35.71
C ARG A 627 38.60 -3.62 34.99
N ALA A 628 38.43 -3.69 33.68
CA ALA A 628 38.97 -4.74 32.81
C ALA A 628 38.96 -4.28 31.34
N ASP A 629 39.56 -5.06 30.44
CA ASP A 629 39.43 -4.86 28.99
C ASP A 629 38.24 -5.64 28.39
N LEU A 630 37.84 -6.71 29.08
CA LEU A 630 36.70 -7.56 28.73
C LEU A 630 36.06 -8.04 30.04
N ALA A 631 34.74 -7.97 30.13
CA ALA A 631 33.95 -8.60 31.18
C ALA A 631 32.73 -9.31 30.59
N GLU A 632 32.53 -10.57 30.96
CA GLU A 632 31.39 -11.39 30.58
C GLU A 632 30.67 -11.85 31.86
N ALA A 633 29.39 -11.50 31.96
CA ALA A 633 28.52 -11.92 33.04
C ALA A 633 27.47 -12.90 32.50
N THR A 634 27.29 -14.02 33.19
CA THR A 634 26.15 -14.93 32.97
C THR A 634 25.11 -14.67 34.04
N PHE A 635 23.84 -14.69 33.65
CA PHE A 635 22.72 -14.45 34.54
C PHE A 635 21.92 -15.74 34.76
N GLY A 636 21.30 -15.83 35.94
CA GLY A 636 20.37 -16.89 36.30
C GLY A 636 19.40 -16.38 37.35
N ARG A 637 18.31 -17.12 37.56
CA ARG A 637 17.35 -16.82 38.63
C ARG A 637 17.85 -17.36 39.96
N GLY A 638 17.80 -16.52 40.99
CA GLY A 638 17.96 -16.94 42.38
C GLY A 638 16.74 -17.70 42.90
N GLU A 639 16.78 -18.12 44.16
CA GLU A 639 15.67 -18.85 44.80
C GLU A 639 14.39 -18.01 44.91
N GLY A 640 14.51 -16.68 45.02
CA GLY A 640 13.38 -15.76 45.03
C GLY A 640 12.90 -15.35 43.63
N GLY A 641 13.46 -15.94 42.57
CA GLY A 641 13.12 -15.62 41.18
C GLY A 641 13.75 -14.34 40.66
N GLU A 642 14.53 -13.62 41.47
CA GLU A 642 15.30 -12.45 41.07
C GLU A 642 16.43 -12.81 40.12
N LEU A 643 16.71 -11.92 39.16
CA LEU A 643 17.81 -12.10 38.22
C LEU A 643 19.14 -11.73 38.89
N LEU A 644 20.05 -12.70 38.98
CA LEU A 644 21.37 -12.56 39.58
C LEU A 644 22.47 -12.86 38.56
N VAL A 645 23.65 -12.24 38.75
CA VAL A 645 24.86 -12.67 38.05
C VAL A 645 25.34 -13.95 38.72
N THR A 646 25.41 -15.05 37.97
CA THR A 646 25.86 -16.35 38.48
C THR A 646 27.36 -16.53 38.30
N THR A 647 27.89 -16.13 37.15
CA THR A 647 29.33 -16.16 36.87
C THR A 647 29.79 -14.86 36.24
N LEU A 648 31.01 -14.44 36.59
CA LEU A 648 31.68 -13.26 36.04
C LEU A 648 33.10 -13.65 35.59
N ASN A 649 33.35 -13.54 34.29
CA ASN A 649 34.68 -13.67 33.70
C ASN A 649 35.19 -12.29 33.31
N ALA A 650 36.37 -11.88 33.76
CA ALA A 650 37.01 -10.65 33.31
C ALA A 650 38.45 -10.92 32.88
N SER A 651 38.93 -10.21 31.87
CA SER A 651 40.31 -10.34 31.37
C SER A 651 40.91 -9.01 30.94
N GLY A 652 42.24 -9.00 30.78
CA GLY A 652 43.01 -7.80 30.49
C GLY A 652 43.60 -7.19 31.76
N GLU A 653 43.46 -5.89 31.94
CA GLU A 653 43.91 -5.22 33.17
C GLU A 653 42.84 -5.28 34.28
N VAL A 654 42.67 -6.44 34.91
CA VAL A 654 41.61 -6.64 35.92
C VAL A 654 41.98 -5.97 37.24
N ARG A 655 41.15 -5.01 37.66
CA ARG A 655 41.23 -4.37 38.98
C ARG A 655 39.87 -4.41 39.67
N VAL A 656 39.81 -5.05 40.83
CA VAL A 656 38.61 -5.12 41.67
C VAL A 656 38.83 -4.35 42.96
N ARG A 657 37.82 -3.63 43.42
CA ARG A 657 37.76 -3.04 44.76
C ARG A 657 36.43 -3.35 45.39
N THR A 658 36.43 -3.82 46.63
CA THR A 658 35.20 -4.11 47.39
C THR A 658 34.84 -2.96 48.33
N PRO A 659 33.59 -2.90 48.84
CA PRO A 659 33.17 -1.88 49.80
C PRO A 659 33.97 -1.91 51.12
N GLU A 660 34.43 -3.09 51.53
CA GLU A 660 35.25 -3.31 52.73
C GLU A 660 36.72 -2.88 52.54
N GLY A 661 37.06 -2.37 51.36
CA GLY A 661 38.40 -1.87 51.05
C GLY A 661 39.38 -2.93 50.56
N ALA A 662 38.95 -4.18 50.33
CA ALA A 662 39.76 -5.17 49.67
C ALA A 662 40.01 -4.78 48.20
N GLN A 663 41.20 -5.07 47.69
CA GLN A 663 41.62 -4.79 46.32
C GLN A 663 42.20 -6.06 45.71
N ALA A 664 41.87 -6.34 44.44
CA ALA A 664 42.50 -7.42 43.69
C ALA A 664 42.99 -6.90 42.33
N LEU A 665 44.18 -7.35 41.92
CA LEU A 665 44.78 -7.08 40.61
C LEU A 665 45.12 -8.41 39.95
N ALA A 666 44.75 -8.60 38.69
CA ALA A 666 45.05 -9.81 37.94
C ALA A 666 45.02 -9.56 36.43
N HIS A 667 45.47 -10.53 35.65
CA HIS A 667 45.24 -10.52 34.20
C HIS A 667 43.87 -11.13 33.84
N THR A 668 43.43 -12.13 34.60
CA THR A 668 42.08 -12.70 34.48
C THR A 668 41.46 -12.93 35.85
N LEU A 669 40.14 -12.80 35.89
CA LEU A 669 39.27 -13.11 37.02
C LEU A 669 38.17 -14.04 36.52
N ARG A 670 37.96 -15.15 37.21
CA ARG A 670 36.80 -16.01 37.06
C ARG A 670 36.11 -16.12 38.41
N ALA A 671 34.93 -15.53 38.54
CA ALA A 671 34.12 -15.59 39.75
C ALA A 671 32.85 -16.42 39.50
N ASP A 672 32.59 -17.36 40.39
CA ASP A 672 31.31 -18.05 40.53
C ASP A 672 30.65 -17.49 41.79
N LEU A 673 29.64 -16.64 41.58
CA LEU A 673 28.96 -15.92 42.65
C LEU A 673 27.95 -16.80 43.39
N VAL A 674 27.50 -17.90 42.76
CA VAL A 674 26.63 -18.88 43.41
C VAL A 674 27.44 -19.77 44.33
N ALA A 675 28.57 -20.29 43.86
CA ALA A 675 29.51 -21.07 44.66
C ALA A 675 30.39 -20.20 45.59
N GLN A 676 30.25 -18.87 45.51
CA GLN A 676 31.03 -17.89 46.28
C GLN A 676 32.54 -18.14 46.18
N SER A 677 33.02 -18.34 44.95
CA SER A 677 34.42 -18.61 44.66
C SER A 677 34.96 -17.68 43.57
N ALA A 678 36.26 -17.38 43.64
CA ALA A 678 36.93 -16.54 42.64
C ALA A 678 38.35 -17.03 42.38
N GLN A 679 38.74 -17.09 41.11
CA GLN A 679 40.09 -17.40 40.68
C GLN A 679 40.69 -16.21 39.97
N LEU A 680 41.82 -15.74 40.47
CA LEU A 680 42.63 -14.67 39.90
C LEU A 680 43.88 -15.29 39.29
N THR A 681 44.21 -14.97 38.04
CA THR A 681 45.49 -15.40 37.43
C THR A 681 46.18 -14.24 36.74
N GLY A 682 47.52 -14.21 36.80
CA GLY A 682 48.32 -13.13 36.26
C GLY A 682 49.79 -13.24 36.65
N SER A 683 50.61 -12.27 36.25
CA SER A 683 52.04 -12.26 36.55
C SER A 683 52.49 -10.87 37.04
N PRO A 684 52.29 -10.55 38.34
CA PRO A 684 51.60 -11.33 39.38
C PRO A 684 50.10 -10.98 39.51
N ALA A 685 49.29 -11.95 39.94
CA ALA A 685 48.00 -11.65 40.56
C ALA A 685 48.24 -11.24 42.03
N SER A 686 47.44 -10.31 42.54
CA SER A 686 47.54 -9.85 43.93
C SER A 686 46.18 -9.55 44.56
N ILE A 687 46.10 -9.75 45.87
CA ILE A 687 44.95 -9.39 46.71
C ILE A 687 45.48 -8.62 47.90
N ALA A 688 44.88 -7.47 48.22
CA ALA A 688 45.26 -6.65 49.36
C ALA A 688 44.04 -6.28 50.21
N GLN A 689 44.16 -6.38 51.53
CA GLN A 689 43.13 -6.00 52.50
C GLN A 689 43.79 -5.58 53.81
N GLU A 690 43.42 -4.41 54.35
CA GLU A 690 43.83 -3.93 55.69
C GLU A 690 45.36 -3.99 56.00
N GLY A 691 46.21 -3.79 54.99
CA GLY A 691 47.67 -3.83 55.17
C GLY A 691 48.31 -5.21 54.95
N ALA A 692 47.51 -6.26 54.73
CA ALA A 692 47.96 -7.52 54.16
C ALA A 692 47.88 -7.47 52.62
N ARG A 693 48.88 -8.06 51.95
CA ARG A 693 48.93 -8.25 50.49
C ARG A 693 49.48 -9.62 50.17
N VAL A 694 48.74 -10.37 49.37
CA VAL A 694 49.11 -11.70 48.87
C VAL A 694 49.37 -11.57 47.38
N GLU A 695 50.48 -12.14 46.91
CA GLU A 695 50.83 -12.19 45.49
C GLU A 695 51.11 -13.62 45.06
N GLY A 696 50.77 -13.95 43.82
CA GLY A 696 51.07 -15.25 43.21
C GLY A 696 50.66 -15.29 41.74
N ALA A 697 51.06 -16.35 41.04
CA ALA A 697 50.68 -16.54 39.64
C ALA A 697 49.18 -16.89 39.48
N SER A 698 48.64 -17.65 40.44
CA SER A 698 47.22 -17.98 40.52
C SER A 698 46.77 -18.00 41.98
N ILE A 699 45.68 -17.29 42.28
CA ILE A 699 45.08 -17.22 43.62
C ILE A 699 43.63 -17.65 43.50
N SER A 700 43.21 -18.61 44.31
CA SER A 700 41.83 -19.09 44.41
C SER A 700 41.25 -18.73 45.76
N LEU A 701 40.08 -18.10 45.75
CA LEU A 701 39.29 -17.74 46.91
C LEU A 701 38.02 -18.60 46.95
N THR A 702 37.65 -19.07 48.14
CA THR A 702 36.38 -19.78 48.39
C THR A 702 35.80 -19.29 49.71
N GLN A 703 34.56 -18.77 49.71
CA GLN A 703 33.91 -18.24 50.91
C GLN A 703 33.59 -19.33 51.94
N GLN A 704 33.38 -20.57 51.49
CA GLN A 704 33.26 -21.74 52.36
C GLN A 704 34.40 -22.71 52.01
N PRO A 705 35.41 -22.90 52.90
CA PRO A 705 35.49 -22.52 54.31
C PRO A 705 36.09 -21.12 54.61
N GLY A 706 36.16 -20.21 53.64
CA GLY A 706 36.84 -18.92 53.80
C GLY A 706 38.33 -19.05 53.54
N SER A 707 38.69 -19.85 52.52
CA SER A 707 40.07 -20.21 52.23
C SER A 707 40.60 -19.46 51.00
N MET A 708 41.87 -19.11 51.07
CA MET A 708 42.65 -18.58 49.97
C MET A 708 43.82 -19.53 49.69
N THR A 709 43.90 -20.03 48.45
CA THR A 709 44.98 -20.91 48.01
C THR A 709 45.79 -20.20 46.94
N VAL A 710 47.11 -20.11 47.14
CA VAL A 710 48.04 -19.59 46.13
C VAL A 710 48.72 -20.78 45.47
N PHE A 711 48.56 -20.89 44.14
CA PHE A 711 49.19 -21.96 43.36
C PHE A 711 50.51 -21.47 42.76
N GLY A 712 51.58 -22.18 43.08
CA GLY A 712 52.94 -21.82 42.67
C GLY A 712 53.63 -20.86 43.65
N PRO A 713 54.76 -20.24 43.25
CA PRO A 713 55.45 -19.28 44.09
C PRO A 713 54.58 -18.05 44.35
N GLY A 714 54.58 -17.58 45.59
CA GLY A 714 53.84 -16.40 46.02
C GLY A 714 54.49 -15.76 47.23
N SER A 715 54.05 -14.55 47.57
CA SER A 715 54.51 -13.81 48.74
C SER A 715 53.34 -13.22 49.52
N LEU A 716 53.41 -13.30 50.83
CA LEU A 716 52.53 -12.59 51.76
C LEU A 716 53.33 -11.45 52.40
N VAL A 717 52.92 -10.22 52.14
CA VAL A 717 53.43 -9.03 52.82
C VAL A 717 52.36 -8.56 53.78
N TRP A 718 52.72 -8.39 55.05
CA TRP A 718 51.83 -7.87 56.06
C TRP A 718 52.49 -6.69 56.75
N THR A 719 51.83 -5.53 56.68
CA THR A 719 52.24 -4.34 57.42
C THR A 719 51.32 -4.22 58.64
N PRO A 720 51.80 -4.51 59.85
CA PRO A 720 51.00 -4.30 61.06
C PRO A 720 50.64 -2.82 61.18
N ARG A 721 49.38 -2.54 61.50
CA ARG A 721 48.87 -1.19 61.75
C ARG A 721 49.40 -0.62 63.06
#